data_AF-X6NA48-F1
#
_entry.id   AF-X6NA48-F1
#
_cell.length_a   1.000
_cell.length_b   1.000
_cell.length_c   1.000
_cell.angle_alpha   90.00
_cell.angle_beta   90.00
_cell.angle_gamma   90.00
#
_symmetry.space_group_name_H-M   'P 1'
#
loop_
_entity.id
_entity.type
_entity.pdbx_description
1 polymer ?
#
loop_
_entity_poly.entity_id
_entity_poly.type
_entity_poly.pdbx_seq_one_letter_code
_entity_poly.pdbx_strand_id
1 'polypeptide(L)'
;MREEAKNDPINGENIENPFRLLIDNNDFQEIVNSFRTQCASDKLELRGFERKHFVYLIAGVFFLFEDFYAKPQNQSHKNIMDALRKASANLNNVLSIDSADAQERVIQLLSQLVLANCELDKFKFQYTKSSPLDFQIYRLAWHWLAVVLSLPSSPMSILFHSPKTFDDHYLVGMPEYASLLKASPNSEVWTCSNKHIWFVQRDKDMKDIPECPTCADENENKDENENKDENENENEKTEEKESHILKIGIMGLNERVESDLVQMPTDRLTPKGYVKLKDNDGEKYRKLDNVSLSVQRSPMNLLSLLLQKYIHIYIFIFYYYYYFCIHKYDNTHFILMILFLNKKRFTKLEGTKRLTIVAKLFKAVQQYLTKCSKICTNSVENAILLMHKIVHNFYLTFERKFPKGFKDLSIQGRLNFEDYLVTECIDPVIKDCENSLSDIREITIANPSFKFWSKYVEVNVTENTPEYVDFIAQYYCNMYLPFRMTTLPEFQMFVRSDPKNRQKYPIICGLLDTLNDGTYGHSLFALQYLPSIIYWMTLLHSHFNEKWTLEDMQKNMDTYTVHYALNLRETNGWGDKNTWEKAWKGFVKAWNFVASRICPQQSASVKNENQSIESDNKEQKYELEEKKSEINSFDDVKADSDEAQMEKLKNSFVAKNALNQCEDLALPLLGKNENILPADIPLWPALECKNDELDKIQMIRLLLRHFVDVHNTCLKNCLQSAAKDYKEKHTIMLTQVLKNEDVVSLDENELLQFDIFFYYRFLLLFHLNLCFLHGKKRMIQECVPQQLVYGKKYQFTCNLAMLENRLEGRLIAGKSFIKFSLRDLKFEFRDQHDMRPVIAQISRKHKTSQGFFQSVDEILLKQLNENIEQQSHHNIAEESNHKKVLPLYQYAKQSVEQLIVALSRHKIASSQLQMGEFMEKTLRLSQSEYEPFKKISKLLVTHASDVWFHLEAMCIKTDSNLWYTVPTSPNKFYNEKLPQTSQEELRQFITTYPKKRVLWELLIQWRRLLETKLSRLPYENDIETPLKVYLEDALKDKECKDCVKKLPDKLLLIHAGAAYKECAMMFYETSESENNSSKVFS
;
A
#
# COMPACT_ATOMS: atom_id res chain seq x y z
N MET A 1 37.17 -39.06 5.82
CA MET A 1 37.02 -37.63 5.48
C MET A 1 36.46 -36.78 6.60
N ARG A 2 35.21 -36.96 7.06
CA ARG A 2 34.58 -36.06 8.08
C ARG A 2 35.26 -36.03 9.47
N GLU A 3 36.26 -36.87 9.69
CA GLU A 3 37.11 -36.88 10.90
C GLU A 3 38.55 -36.44 10.60
N GLU A 4 39.09 -36.74 9.42
CA GLU A 4 40.37 -36.16 8.97
C GLU A 4 40.27 -34.64 8.83
N ALA A 5 39.15 -34.14 8.28
CA ALA A 5 38.87 -32.71 8.18
C ALA A 5 38.74 -31.99 9.54
N LYS A 6 38.53 -32.71 10.65
CA LYS A 6 38.55 -32.12 12.01
C LYS A 6 39.96 -31.94 12.57
N ASN A 7 40.95 -32.66 12.02
CA ASN A 7 42.31 -32.72 12.55
C ASN A 7 43.29 -31.79 11.82
N ASP A 8 42.85 -31.16 10.73
CA ASP A 8 43.63 -30.16 9.99
C ASP A 8 43.21 -28.75 10.44
N PRO A 9 44.12 -27.96 11.07
CA PRO A 9 43.79 -26.66 11.66
C PRO A 9 43.44 -25.56 10.64
N ILE A 10 43.47 -25.87 9.34
CA ILE A 10 43.14 -24.94 8.25
C ILE A 10 41.62 -24.91 7.94
N ASN A 11 40.86 -25.93 8.36
CA ASN A 11 39.44 -26.13 8.00
C ASN A 11 38.41 -25.25 8.74
N GLY A 12 38.73 -23.98 8.95
CA GLY A 12 37.69 -22.96 8.94
C GLY A 12 37.21 -22.70 7.51
N GLU A 13 35.97 -22.26 7.31
CA GLU A 13 35.45 -21.88 5.99
C GLU A 13 36.13 -20.58 5.50
N ASN A 14 37.36 -20.71 5.00
CA ASN A 14 38.18 -19.62 4.46
C ASN A 14 37.70 -19.23 3.06
N ILE A 15 36.49 -18.65 2.99
CA ILE A 15 35.99 -17.97 1.80
C ILE A 15 36.95 -16.83 1.49
N GLU A 16 37.61 -16.91 0.35
CA GLU A 16 38.70 -16.00 -0.04
C GLU A 16 38.25 -14.53 -0.03
N ASN A 17 39.20 -13.63 0.21
CA ASN A 17 38.99 -12.19 0.14
C ASN A 17 38.80 -11.71 -1.32
N PRO A 18 37.58 -11.37 -1.78
CA PRO A 18 37.34 -11.03 -3.18
C PRO A 18 38.01 -9.72 -3.61
N PHE A 19 38.44 -8.92 -2.64
CA PHE A 19 39.18 -7.69 -2.86
C PHE A 19 40.61 -7.94 -3.38
N ARG A 20 41.19 -9.11 -3.13
CA ARG A 20 42.50 -9.53 -3.67
C ARG A 20 42.42 -9.87 -5.16
N LEU A 21 41.29 -10.40 -5.61
CA LEU A 21 41.11 -11.05 -6.92
C LEU A 21 40.93 -10.08 -8.09
N LEU A 22 40.57 -8.84 -7.80
CA LEU A 22 40.35 -7.81 -8.83
C LEU A 22 41.58 -6.93 -9.02
N ILE A 23 42.67 -7.24 -8.34
CA ILE A 23 43.83 -6.36 -8.21
C ILE A 23 45.12 -7.16 -8.46
N ASP A 24 45.13 -7.98 -9.51
CA ASP A 24 46.38 -8.57 -9.99
C ASP A 24 47.13 -7.54 -10.85
N ASN A 25 47.79 -6.62 -10.16
CA ASN A 25 48.63 -5.56 -10.72
C ASN A 25 49.94 -5.52 -9.93
N ASN A 26 51.05 -5.19 -10.60
CA ASN A 26 52.37 -5.04 -9.99
C ASN A 26 52.32 -4.04 -8.82
N ASP A 27 51.59 -2.93 -8.97
CA ASP A 27 51.42 -1.91 -7.92
C ASP A 27 50.87 -2.50 -6.60
N PHE A 28 49.93 -3.45 -6.69
CA PHE A 28 49.38 -4.11 -5.50
C PHE A 28 50.38 -5.06 -4.86
N GLN A 29 51.11 -5.86 -5.66
CA GLN A 29 52.17 -6.72 -5.14
C GLN A 29 53.33 -5.90 -4.55
N GLU A 30 53.68 -4.76 -5.14
CA GLU A 30 54.69 -3.84 -4.61
C GLU A 30 54.23 -3.25 -3.27
N ILE A 31 53.01 -2.73 -3.18
CA ILE A 31 52.46 -2.17 -1.94
C ILE A 31 52.30 -3.25 -0.86
N VAL A 32 51.83 -4.45 -1.19
CA VAL A 32 51.72 -5.57 -0.25
C VAL A 32 53.09 -6.01 0.26
N ASN A 33 54.07 -6.17 -0.62
CA ASN A 33 55.41 -6.62 -0.21
C ASN A 33 56.16 -5.51 0.54
N SER A 34 56.05 -4.25 0.11
CA SER A 34 56.54 -3.09 0.86
C SER A 34 55.91 -3.05 2.25
N PHE A 35 54.58 -3.14 2.36
CA PHE A 35 53.87 -3.08 3.62
C PHE A 35 54.19 -4.28 4.54
N ARG A 36 54.32 -5.50 3.99
CA ARG A 36 54.77 -6.71 4.71
C ARG A 36 56.21 -6.56 5.23
N THR A 37 57.13 -6.04 4.41
CA THR A 37 58.52 -5.78 4.80
C THR A 37 58.62 -4.66 5.85
N GLN A 38 57.77 -3.63 5.76
CA GLN A 38 57.75 -2.50 6.71
C GLN A 38 57.12 -2.90 8.06
N CYS A 39 56.09 -3.76 8.08
CA CYS A 39 55.61 -4.44 9.29
C CYS A 39 56.69 -5.31 9.99
N ALA A 40 57.73 -5.72 9.26
CA ALA A 40 58.85 -6.50 9.80
C ALA A 40 60.11 -5.66 10.14
N SER A 41 60.18 -4.39 9.75
CA SER A 41 61.40 -3.55 9.85
C SER A 41 61.22 -2.20 10.54
N ASP A 42 60.03 -1.96 11.11
CA ASP A 42 59.66 -0.81 11.97
C ASP A 42 59.72 0.59 11.31
N LYS A 43 60.33 0.72 10.13
CA LYS A 43 60.36 1.95 9.32
C LYS A 43 59.41 1.83 8.14
N LEU A 44 58.34 2.62 8.14
CA LEU A 44 57.36 2.66 7.07
C LEU A 44 57.53 3.93 6.23
N GLU A 45 58.28 3.80 5.14
CA GLU A 45 58.47 4.86 4.14
C GLU A 45 57.62 4.56 2.89
N LEU A 46 56.44 5.19 2.81
CA LEU A 46 55.54 5.09 1.66
C LEU A 46 55.93 6.09 0.54
N ARG A 47 57.15 5.97 0.04
CA ARG A 47 57.63 6.80 -1.10
C ARG A 47 56.81 6.45 -2.35
N GLY A 48 56.38 7.47 -3.09
CA GLY A 48 55.55 7.27 -4.30
C GLY A 48 54.09 6.84 -4.03
N PHE A 49 53.62 6.90 -2.78
CA PHE A 49 52.22 6.59 -2.48
C PHE A 49 51.29 7.72 -2.94
N GLU A 50 50.50 7.45 -3.98
CA GLU A 50 49.49 8.35 -4.53
C GLU A 50 48.08 8.02 -4.01
N ARG A 51 47.12 8.93 -4.21
CA ARG A 51 45.70 8.73 -3.86
C ARG A 51 45.14 7.41 -4.39
N LYS A 52 45.44 7.05 -5.66
CA LYS A 52 44.99 5.81 -6.32
C LYS A 52 45.44 4.53 -5.59
N HIS A 53 46.58 4.59 -4.87
CA HIS A 53 47.14 3.46 -4.13
C HIS A 53 46.36 3.12 -2.84
N PHE A 54 45.36 3.91 -2.45
CA PHE A 54 44.56 3.66 -1.24
C PHE A 54 43.74 2.36 -1.34
N VAL A 55 43.22 2.01 -2.53
CA VAL A 55 42.61 0.69 -2.82
C VAL A 55 43.59 -0.44 -2.50
N TYR A 56 44.84 -0.32 -2.95
CA TYR A 56 45.88 -1.34 -2.78
C TYR A 56 46.31 -1.47 -1.31
N LEU A 57 46.35 -0.36 -0.56
CA LEU A 57 46.63 -0.37 0.88
C LEU A 57 45.55 -1.13 1.67
N ILE A 58 44.26 -0.82 1.50
CA ILE A 58 43.20 -1.52 2.25
C ILE A 58 43.15 -3.01 1.86
N ALA A 59 43.34 -3.35 0.58
CA ALA A 59 43.42 -4.75 0.15
C ALA A 59 44.59 -5.50 0.82
N GLY A 60 45.77 -4.86 0.92
CA GLY A 60 46.93 -5.40 1.61
C GLY A 60 46.73 -5.58 3.11
N VAL A 61 45.98 -4.68 3.76
CA VAL A 61 45.60 -4.81 5.17
C VAL A 61 44.69 -6.03 5.41
N PHE A 62 43.68 -6.25 4.57
CA PHE A 62 42.84 -7.46 4.68
C PHE A 62 43.62 -8.74 4.39
N PHE A 63 44.52 -8.73 3.41
CA PHE A 63 45.38 -9.88 3.09
C PHE A 63 46.31 -10.24 4.24
N LEU A 64 46.99 -9.25 4.85
CA LEU A 64 47.81 -9.51 6.04
C LEU A 64 46.96 -9.96 7.24
N PHE A 65 45.72 -9.50 7.38
CA PHE A 65 44.84 -10.02 8.43
C PHE A 65 44.53 -11.51 8.29
N GLU A 66 44.39 -12.04 7.07
CA GLU A 66 44.25 -13.48 6.84
C GLU A 66 45.54 -14.22 7.27
N ASP A 67 46.71 -13.75 6.82
CA ASP A 67 48.03 -14.30 7.18
C ASP A 67 48.31 -14.33 8.69
N PHE A 68 47.84 -13.30 9.43
CA PHE A 68 48.15 -13.10 10.85
C PHE A 68 47.09 -13.67 11.79
N TYR A 69 45.78 -13.58 11.52
CA TYR A 69 44.77 -14.20 12.40
C TYR A 69 44.79 -15.74 12.34
N ALA A 70 45.32 -16.32 11.27
CA ALA A 70 45.62 -17.75 11.19
C ALA A 70 46.74 -18.21 12.16
N LYS A 71 47.43 -17.30 12.86
CA LYS A 71 48.57 -17.58 13.75
C LYS A 71 48.38 -16.88 15.10
N PRO A 72 48.08 -17.60 16.20
CA PRO A 72 47.65 -17.00 17.48
C PRO A 72 48.80 -16.39 18.31
N GLN A 73 49.62 -15.52 17.72
CA GLN A 73 50.76 -14.86 18.38
C GLN A 73 50.57 -13.34 18.47
N ASN A 74 50.31 -12.85 19.69
CA ASN A 74 49.98 -11.44 19.99
C ASN A 74 51.02 -10.40 19.51
N GLN A 75 52.26 -10.80 19.25
CA GLN A 75 53.35 -9.91 18.82
C GLN A 75 53.06 -9.23 17.48
N SER A 76 52.40 -9.93 16.54
CA SER A 76 52.16 -9.44 15.18
C SER A 76 51.19 -8.24 15.14
N HIS A 77 50.12 -8.29 15.94
CA HIS A 77 49.07 -7.28 15.93
C HIS A 77 49.61 -5.89 16.28
N LYS A 78 50.52 -5.79 17.26
CA LYS A 78 51.16 -4.52 17.62
C LYS A 78 51.97 -3.93 16.47
N ASN A 79 52.76 -4.74 15.76
CA ASN A 79 53.56 -4.25 14.64
C ASN A 79 52.67 -3.69 13.51
N ILE A 80 51.52 -4.33 13.23
CA ILE A 80 50.55 -3.87 12.23
C ILE A 80 49.86 -2.57 12.71
N MET A 81 49.48 -2.48 14.00
CA MET A 81 48.97 -1.26 14.63
C MET A 81 49.94 -0.08 14.47
N ASP A 82 51.22 -0.29 14.74
CA ASP A 82 52.23 0.77 14.69
C ASP A 82 52.61 1.11 13.22
N ALA A 83 52.64 0.12 12.31
CA ALA A 83 52.82 0.35 10.88
C ALA A 83 51.66 1.14 10.25
N LEU A 84 50.40 0.83 10.58
CA LEU A 84 49.25 1.57 10.05
C LEU A 84 49.08 2.93 10.72
N ARG A 85 49.50 3.13 11.97
CA ARG A 85 49.58 4.49 12.56
C ARG A 85 50.59 5.35 11.80
N LYS A 86 51.75 4.80 11.44
CA LYS A 86 52.75 5.46 10.57
C LYS A 86 52.20 5.74 9.16
N ALA A 87 51.44 4.80 8.58
CA ALA A 87 50.83 4.96 7.26
C ALA A 87 49.78 6.07 7.25
N SER A 88 48.94 6.10 8.29
CA SER A 88 47.92 7.13 8.52
C SER A 88 48.52 8.53 8.65
N ALA A 89 49.66 8.67 9.35
CA ALA A 89 50.40 9.93 9.42
C ALA A 89 50.94 10.40 8.05
N ASN A 90 51.46 9.48 7.23
CA ASN A 90 51.95 9.78 5.88
C ASN A 90 50.81 10.14 4.90
N LEU A 91 49.65 9.47 5.03
CA LEU A 91 48.46 9.66 4.18
C LEU A 91 47.90 11.10 4.21
N ASN A 92 48.06 11.81 5.32
CA ASN A 92 47.63 13.21 5.46
C ASN A 92 48.30 14.12 4.41
N ASN A 93 49.54 13.82 4.01
CA ASN A 93 50.26 14.58 2.98
C ASN A 93 49.83 14.22 1.55
N VAL A 94 49.21 13.06 1.35
CA VAL A 94 48.87 12.50 0.02
C VAL A 94 47.42 12.82 -0.37
N LEU A 95 46.48 12.62 0.56
CA LEU A 95 45.06 12.49 0.22
C LEU A 95 44.43 13.76 -0.35
N SER A 96 45.06 14.94 -0.15
CA SER A 96 44.63 16.23 -0.72
C SER A 96 43.12 16.49 -0.51
N ILE A 97 42.63 16.14 0.68
CA ILE A 97 41.23 16.32 1.10
C ILE A 97 41.08 17.73 1.69
N ASP A 98 40.25 18.56 1.06
CA ASP A 98 39.96 19.97 1.40
C ASP A 98 39.36 20.21 2.81
N SER A 99 39.18 19.16 3.63
CA SER A 99 38.49 19.22 4.93
C SER A 99 39.21 18.37 5.99
N ALA A 100 39.60 19.01 7.09
CA ALA A 100 40.26 18.35 8.22
C ALA A 100 39.39 17.21 8.81
N ASP A 101 38.10 17.46 9.03
CA ASP A 101 37.12 16.45 9.47
C ASP A 101 37.14 15.17 8.60
N ALA A 102 37.39 15.34 7.30
CA ALA A 102 37.37 14.27 6.33
C ALA A 102 38.71 13.51 6.26
N GLN A 103 39.84 14.14 6.61
CA GLN A 103 41.10 13.46 6.90
C GLN A 103 40.98 12.66 8.21
N GLU A 104 40.45 13.27 9.27
CA GLU A 104 40.21 12.61 10.56
C GLU A 104 39.28 11.38 10.41
N ARG A 105 38.22 11.48 9.58
CA ARG A 105 37.38 10.33 9.20
C ARG A 105 38.18 9.15 8.68
N VAL A 106 39.15 9.39 7.78
CA VAL A 106 39.98 8.32 7.21
C VAL A 106 40.94 7.76 8.26
N ILE A 107 41.60 8.63 9.06
CA ILE A 107 42.50 8.22 10.16
C ILE A 107 41.77 7.32 11.17
N GLN A 108 40.59 7.72 11.64
CA GLN A 108 39.82 6.97 12.63
C GLN A 108 39.28 5.65 12.06
N LEU A 109 38.83 5.62 10.80
CA LEU A 109 38.36 4.39 10.16
C LEU A 109 39.51 3.41 9.91
N LEU A 110 40.66 3.87 9.40
CA LEU A 110 41.88 3.06 9.31
C LEU A 110 42.21 2.45 10.68
N SER A 111 42.21 3.27 11.74
CA SER A 111 42.47 2.83 13.12
C SER A 111 41.50 1.75 13.60
N GLN A 112 40.20 1.85 13.27
CA GLN A 112 39.18 0.82 13.56
C GLN A 112 39.42 -0.48 12.78
N LEU A 113 39.84 -0.38 11.52
CA LEU A 113 40.23 -1.54 10.72
C LEU A 113 41.39 -2.28 11.38
N VAL A 114 42.41 -1.56 11.90
CA VAL A 114 43.55 -2.22 12.55
C VAL A 114 43.20 -2.83 13.90
N LEU A 115 42.42 -2.12 14.72
CA LEU A 115 42.06 -2.57 16.07
C LEU A 115 41.18 -3.84 16.05
N ALA A 116 40.53 -4.16 14.92
CA ALA A 116 39.63 -5.29 14.72
C ALA A 116 38.44 -5.38 15.72
N ASN A 117 38.30 -4.35 16.55
CA ASN A 117 37.39 -4.25 17.68
C ASN A 117 36.25 -3.26 17.33
N CYS A 118 35.27 -3.74 16.58
CA CYS A 118 34.02 -3.02 16.40
C CYS A 118 33.11 -3.30 17.60
N GLU A 119 32.49 -2.30 18.21
CA GLU A 119 31.62 -2.48 19.38
C GLU A 119 30.41 -3.40 19.08
N LEU A 120 29.96 -3.40 17.82
CA LEU A 120 28.96 -4.31 17.28
C LEU A 120 29.55 -5.73 17.16
N ASP A 121 29.00 -6.69 17.91
CA ASP A 121 29.49 -8.09 17.91
C ASP A 121 29.61 -8.71 16.51
N LYS A 122 28.66 -8.40 15.59
CA LYS A 122 28.68 -8.87 14.18
C LYS A 122 29.85 -8.34 13.34
N PHE A 123 30.65 -7.43 13.88
CA PHE A 123 31.79 -6.81 13.20
C PHE A 123 33.10 -6.90 14.01
N LYS A 124 33.10 -7.61 15.15
CA LYS A 124 34.35 -8.06 15.78
C LYS A 124 34.95 -9.15 14.89
N PHE A 125 36.27 -9.18 14.72
CA PHE A 125 36.97 -10.30 14.06
C PHE A 125 37.02 -11.56 14.95
N GLN A 126 35.98 -11.79 15.75
CA GLN A 126 35.76 -13.01 16.50
C GLN A 126 34.94 -13.96 15.62
N TYR A 127 35.63 -14.81 14.86
CA TYR A 127 35.07 -15.80 13.93
C TYR A 127 33.97 -16.70 14.54
N THR A 128 33.86 -16.77 15.86
CA THR A 128 32.92 -17.61 16.60
C THR A 128 31.47 -17.10 16.69
N LYS A 129 31.17 -15.88 16.21
CA LYS A 129 29.81 -15.27 16.35
C LYS A 129 29.21 -14.62 15.11
N SER A 130 30.02 -14.24 14.12
CA SER A 130 29.55 -13.57 12.90
C SER A 130 29.34 -14.58 11.78
N SER A 131 28.32 -14.41 10.92
CA SER A 131 28.17 -15.33 9.78
C SER A 131 29.21 -15.00 8.68
N PRO A 132 29.63 -15.99 7.85
CA PRO A 132 30.56 -15.73 6.75
C PRO A 132 30.04 -14.68 5.76
N LEU A 133 28.71 -14.63 5.56
CA LEU A 133 28.03 -13.60 4.78
C LEU A 133 28.25 -12.19 5.38
N ASP A 134 28.12 -12.04 6.70
CA ASP A 134 28.29 -10.74 7.36
C ASP A 134 29.71 -10.19 7.17
N PHE A 135 30.70 -11.08 7.21
CA PHE A 135 32.11 -10.76 6.98
C PHE A 135 32.40 -10.37 5.52
N GLN A 136 31.80 -11.06 4.54
CA GLN A 136 31.94 -10.70 3.12
C GLN A 136 31.21 -9.38 2.78
N ILE A 137 30.09 -9.07 3.43
CA ILE A 137 29.45 -7.74 3.34
C ILE A 137 30.35 -6.64 3.91
N TYR A 138 31.07 -6.93 4.99
CA TYR A 138 32.05 -6.01 5.56
C TYR A 138 33.27 -5.78 4.64
N ARG A 139 33.79 -6.83 3.98
CA ARG A 139 34.82 -6.73 2.93
C ARG A 139 34.36 -5.86 1.75
N LEU A 140 33.12 -6.04 1.28
CA LEU A 140 32.54 -5.21 0.23
C LEU A 140 32.39 -3.74 0.66
N ALA A 141 32.00 -3.48 1.91
CA ALA A 141 31.93 -2.13 2.48
C ALA A 141 33.29 -1.41 2.43
N TRP A 142 34.36 -2.14 2.78
CA TRP A 142 35.72 -1.62 2.79
C TRP A 142 36.33 -1.45 1.40
N HIS A 143 36.06 -2.38 0.47
CA HIS A 143 36.42 -2.21 -0.94
C HIS A 143 35.78 -0.93 -1.50
N TRP A 144 34.48 -0.74 -1.26
CA TRP A 144 33.76 0.47 -1.69
C TRP A 144 34.35 1.75 -1.09
N LEU A 145 34.58 1.79 0.22
CA LEU A 145 35.21 2.94 0.87
C LEU A 145 36.60 3.23 0.30
N ALA A 146 37.41 2.20 0.08
CA ALA A 146 38.76 2.36 -0.46
C ALA A 146 38.75 2.97 -1.87
N VAL A 147 37.84 2.52 -2.74
CA VAL A 147 37.63 3.09 -4.08
C VAL A 147 37.14 4.54 -4.01
N VAL A 148 36.15 4.82 -3.17
CA VAL A 148 35.58 6.17 -2.98
C VAL A 148 36.62 7.18 -2.46
N LEU A 149 37.62 6.73 -1.70
CA LEU A 149 38.77 7.54 -1.25
C LEU A 149 39.86 7.67 -2.32
N SER A 150 40.09 6.61 -3.12
CA SER A 150 41.13 6.60 -4.16
C SER A 150 40.81 7.51 -5.34
N LEU A 151 39.53 7.66 -5.67
CA LEU A 151 39.05 8.42 -6.82
C LEU A 151 38.91 9.94 -6.55
N PRO A 152 38.91 10.78 -7.60
CA PRO A 152 38.49 12.17 -7.53
C PRO A 152 37.08 12.37 -6.93
N SER A 153 36.73 13.62 -6.61
CA SER A 153 35.44 13.98 -6.02
C SER A 153 34.26 13.39 -6.81
N SER A 154 33.33 12.71 -6.13
CA SER A 154 32.13 12.09 -6.72
C SER A 154 30.95 12.28 -5.78
N PRO A 155 29.67 12.09 -6.19
CA PRO A 155 28.54 12.12 -5.26
C PRO A 155 28.74 11.18 -4.06
N MET A 156 29.41 10.05 -4.29
CA MET A 156 29.75 9.07 -3.27
C MET A 156 30.82 9.59 -2.31
N SER A 157 31.91 10.18 -2.81
CA SER A 157 32.94 10.74 -1.94
C SER A 157 32.46 12.02 -1.22
N ILE A 158 31.58 12.80 -1.83
CA ILE A 158 30.95 13.97 -1.21
C ILE A 158 30.02 13.53 -0.07
N LEU A 159 29.23 12.44 -0.24
CA LEU A 159 28.41 11.88 0.83
C LEU A 159 29.28 11.42 2.02
N PHE A 160 30.48 10.91 1.75
CA PHE A 160 31.42 10.48 2.79
C PHE A 160 32.18 11.65 3.47
N HIS A 161 32.75 12.56 2.68
CA HIS A 161 33.59 13.65 3.17
C HIS A 161 32.77 14.83 3.71
N SER A 162 31.57 15.07 3.19
CA SER A 162 30.74 16.23 3.50
C SER A 162 29.24 15.91 3.45
N PRO A 163 28.73 14.94 4.25
CA PRO A 163 27.35 14.45 4.16
C PRO A 163 26.28 15.55 4.18
N LYS A 164 26.48 16.62 4.95
CA LYS A 164 25.59 17.80 5.01
C LYS A 164 25.33 18.49 3.67
N THR A 165 26.22 18.34 2.69
CA THR A 165 25.95 18.85 1.32
C THR A 165 24.73 18.19 0.68
N PHE A 166 24.34 17.00 1.13
CA PHE A 166 23.12 16.34 0.69
C PHE A 166 21.84 16.85 1.36
N ASP A 167 21.91 17.72 2.37
CA ASP A 167 20.72 18.20 3.11
C ASP A 167 19.65 18.79 2.16
N ASP A 168 20.07 19.47 1.09
CA ASP A 168 19.19 19.98 0.02
C ASP A 168 19.18 19.17 -1.30
N HIS A 169 19.92 18.06 -1.39
CA HIS A 169 20.20 17.37 -2.67
C HIS A 169 19.81 15.89 -2.72
N TYR A 170 19.77 15.33 -3.93
CA TYR A 170 19.23 14.01 -4.20
C TYR A 170 20.27 12.88 -4.08
N LEU A 171 20.00 11.90 -3.22
CA LEU A 171 20.78 10.67 -3.11
C LEU A 171 20.54 9.72 -4.30
N VAL A 172 21.60 9.03 -4.72
CA VAL A 172 21.60 8.01 -5.79
C VAL A 172 20.68 6.84 -5.42
N GLY A 173 19.87 6.37 -6.37
CA GLY A 173 18.93 5.25 -6.21
C GLY A 173 17.60 5.58 -5.50
N MET A 174 17.31 6.83 -5.16
CA MET A 174 16.08 7.25 -4.44
C MET A 174 14.93 7.65 -5.37
N PRO A 175 13.64 7.55 -4.96
CA PRO A 175 12.51 7.91 -5.82
C PRO A 175 12.44 9.43 -6.09
N GLU A 176 11.73 9.83 -7.15
CA GLU A 176 11.53 11.25 -7.48
C GLU A 176 10.46 11.93 -6.61
N TYR A 177 9.48 11.17 -6.12
CA TYR A 177 8.29 11.66 -5.40
C TYR A 177 8.57 12.40 -4.07
N ALA A 178 9.84 12.55 -3.68
CA ALA A 178 10.25 13.65 -2.79
C ALA A 178 9.90 15.06 -3.35
N SER A 179 9.48 15.16 -4.61
CA SER A 179 8.86 16.34 -5.22
C SER A 179 7.43 16.63 -4.72
N LEU A 180 6.69 15.68 -4.14
CA LEU A 180 5.40 15.98 -3.48
C LEU A 180 5.63 16.90 -2.26
N LEU A 181 6.74 16.73 -1.55
CA LEU A 181 7.20 17.64 -0.49
C LEU A 181 7.64 19.02 -1.00
N LYS A 182 7.65 19.25 -2.33
CA LYS A 182 7.84 20.57 -2.94
C LYS A 182 6.53 21.20 -3.45
N ALA A 183 5.43 20.46 -3.49
CA ALA A 183 4.15 20.95 -4.00
C ALA A 183 3.43 21.90 -3.03
N SER A 184 3.72 21.81 -1.74
CA SER A 184 3.33 22.81 -0.73
C SER A 184 4.52 23.06 0.21
N PRO A 185 5.36 24.10 -0.04
CA PRO A 185 6.61 24.31 0.70
C PRO A 185 6.44 24.69 2.18
N ASN A 186 5.22 25.04 2.61
CA ASN A 186 4.87 25.37 3.99
C ASN A 186 3.99 24.30 4.67
N SER A 187 3.83 23.10 4.08
CA SER A 187 3.02 22.04 4.68
C SER A 187 3.81 20.97 5.42
N GLU A 188 3.32 20.59 6.59
CA GLU A 188 3.79 19.44 7.35
C GLU A 188 2.97 18.20 6.99
N VAL A 189 3.62 17.03 7.02
CA VAL A 189 3.03 15.75 6.64
C VAL A 189 2.57 15.02 7.89
N TRP A 190 1.25 14.94 8.06
CA TRP A 190 0.61 14.31 9.20
C TRP A 190 0.11 12.89 8.85
N THR A 191 0.09 12.02 9.86
CA THR A 191 -0.49 10.68 9.77
C THR A 191 -1.25 10.35 11.04
N CYS A 192 -2.55 10.06 10.93
CA CYS A 192 -3.34 9.54 12.03
C CYS A 192 -2.93 8.10 12.40
N SER A 193 -3.44 7.61 13.53
CA SER A 193 -3.69 6.21 13.88
C SER A 193 -3.86 5.26 12.67
N ASN A 194 -4.81 5.58 11.78
CA ASN A 194 -5.19 4.85 10.58
C ASN A 194 -4.22 5.00 9.38
N LYS A 195 -3.16 5.81 9.51
CA LYS A 195 -2.06 6.01 8.55
C LYS A 195 -2.43 6.66 7.21
N HIS A 196 -3.59 7.31 7.13
CA HIS A 196 -3.85 8.25 6.04
C HIS A 196 -2.85 9.41 6.13
N ILE A 197 -2.26 9.78 4.99
CA ILE A 197 -1.29 10.88 4.90
C ILE A 197 -2.01 12.12 4.42
N TRP A 198 -1.91 13.23 5.14
CA TRP A 198 -2.37 14.54 4.65
C TRP A 198 -1.37 15.66 4.96
N PHE A 199 -1.57 16.79 4.29
CA PHE A 199 -0.69 17.96 4.33
C PHE A 199 -1.39 19.10 5.07
N VAL A 200 -0.82 19.54 6.19
CA VAL A 200 -1.33 20.68 6.98
C VAL A 200 -0.42 21.87 6.71
N GLN A 201 -0.96 22.97 6.15
CA GLN A 201 -0.21 24.23 6.03
C GLN A 201 0.04 24.80 7.43
N ARG A 202 1.28 25.25 7.70
CA ARG A 202 1.71 25.82 8.99
C ARG A 202 0.93 27.06 9.45
N ASP A 203 0.22 27.71 8.53
CA ASP A 203 -0.43 29.01 8.74
C ASP A 203 -1.80 28.89 9.46
N LYS A 204 -2.14 27.73 10.02
CA LYS A 204 -3.31 27.49 10.88
C LYS A 204 -2.87 27.12 12.30
N ASP A 205 -3.50 27.74 13.30
CA ASP A 205 -3.25 27.45 14.71
C ASP A 205 -3.48 25.96 15.04
N MET A 206 -2.56 25.35 15.80
CA MET A 206 -2.62 23.92 16.11
C MET A 206 -3.80 23.50 17.02
N LYS A 207 -4.61 24.45 17.49
CA LYS A 207 -5.89 24.16 18.16
C LYS A 207 -7.01 23.78 17.18
N ASP A 208 -6.92 24.27 15.93
CA ASP A 208 -7.89 24.03 14.86
C ASP A 208 -7.34 23.06 13.80
N ILE A 209 -6.53 22.08 14.22
CA ILE A 209 -6.17 20.95 13.35
C ILE A 209 -7.44 20.12 13.15
N PRO A 210 -7.97 20.03 11.91
CA PRO A 210 -9.13 19.18 11.67
C PRO A 210 -8.78 17.72 11.95
N GLU A 211 -9.77 16.96 12.42
CA GLU A 211 -9.78 15.50 12.39
C GLU A 211 -9.31 15.00 11.01
N CYS A 212 -8.74 13.80 10.95
CA CYS A 212 -8.20 13.26 9.70
C CYS A 212 -9.22 13.39 8.55
N PRO A 213 -8.97 14.19 7.48
CA PRO A 213 -9.98 14.53 6.48
C PRO A 213 -10.44 13.33 5.63
N THR A 214 -9.75 12.19 5.77
CA THR A 214 -10.10 10.90 5.15
C THR A 214 -10.92 9.97 6.07
N CYS A 215 -10.93 10.19 7.40
CA CYS A 215 -11.60 9.26 8.32
C CYS A 215 -12.15 9.82 9.64
N ALA A 216 -12.17 11.14 9.85
CA ALA A 216 -12.69 11.82 11.06
C ALA A 216 -12.07 11.32 12.38
N ASP A 217 -10.87 10.72 12.32
CA ASP A 217 -10.22 10.16 13.50
C ASP A 217 -9.36 11.23 14.18
N GLU A 218 -9.46 11.31 15.51
CA GLU A 218 -8.75 12.31 16.30
C GLU A 218 -7.26 11.97 16.39
N ASN A 219 -6.40 12.99 16.41
CA ASN A 219 -4.97 12.75 16.60
C ASN A 219 -4.68 12.34 18.05
N GLU A 220 -3.97 11.22 18.24
CA GLU A 220 -3.48 10.69 19.53
C GLU A 220 -2.50 11.63 20.28
N ASN A 221 -2.34 12.88 19.82
CA ASN A 221 -1.59 13.97 20.46
C ASN A 221 -2.50 14.98 21.19
N LYS A 222 -3.80 14.72 21.33
CA LYS A 222 -4.65 15.46 22.29
C LYS A 222 -4.34 14.99 23.71
N ASP A 223 -3.49 15.71 24.44
CA ASP A 223 -3.25 15.44 25.87
C ASP A 223 -4.55 15.67 26.68
N GLU A 224 -5.05 14.60 27.31
CA GLU A 224 -6.24 14.63 28.18
C GLU A 224 -5.94 15.39 29.49
N ASN A 225 -6.27 16.69 29.60
CA ASN A 225 -6.37 17.38 30.91
C ASN A 225 -7.13 18.72 30.93
N GLU A 226 -8.28 18.82 30.26
CA GLU A 226 -9.32 19.83 30.58
C GLU A 226 -10.70 19.17 30.68
N ASN A 227 -11.06 18.69 31.87
CA ASN A 227 -12.44 18.63 32.43
C ASN A 227 -12.49 17.76 33.71
N LYS A 228 -12.53 18.40 34.90
CA LYS A 228 -13.42 18.07 36.03
C LYS A 228 -13.12 18.92 37.26
N ASP A 229 -14.00 19.88 37.50
CA ASP A 229 -14.22 20.43 38.84
C ASP A 229 -15.41 19.72 39.52
N GLU A 230 -15.37 19.75 40.85
CA GLU A 230 -16.50 19.74 41.79
C GLU A 230 -17.44 18.51 41.98
N ASN A 231 -17.49 18.10 43.26
CA ASN A 231 -18.63 17.65 44.07
C ASN A 231 -19.05 16.16 44.18
N GLU A 232 -18.66 15.61 45.34
CA GLU A 232 -19.49 14.93 46.37
C GLU A 232 -20.19 13.56 46.14
N ASN A 233 -19.63 12.57 46.85
CA ASN A 233 -20.29 11.69 47.83
C ASN A 233 -21.30 10.57 47.46
N GLU A 234 -20.96 9.41 48.04
CA GLU A 234 -21.83 8.42 48.71
C GLU A 234 -22.59 7.30 47.94
N ASN A 235 -22.20 6.08 48.35
CA ASN A 235 -23.01 4.89 48.68
C ASN A 235 -23.15 3.68 47.72
N GLU A 236 -22.59 2.57 48.24
CA GLU A 236 -23.05 1.17 48.22
C GLU A 236 -23.21 0.36 46.90
N LYS A 237 -22.43 -0.75 46.84
CA LYS A 237 -22.82 -2.13 46.43
C LYS A 237 -23.25 -2.36 44.95
N THR A 238 -22.91 -3.46 44.26
CA THR A 238 -22.27 -4.73 44.65
C THR A 238 -21.63 -5.43 43.42
N GLU A 239 -20.71 -6.35 43.69
CA GLU A 239 -20.41 -7.58 42.93
C GLU A 239 -19.72 -7.60 41.54
N GLU A 240 -18.88 -8.64 41.43
CA GLU A 240 -18.34 -9.35 40.24
C GLU A 240 -17.21 -8.80 39.33
N LYS A 241 -16.16 -9.63 39.31
CA LYS A 241 -15.26 -10.04 38.21
C LYS A 241 -14.00 -9.21 37.90
N GLU A 242 -12.90 -9.96 37.82
CA GLU A 242 -11.52 -9.47 37.80
C GLU A 242 -11.04 -9.13 36.38
N SER A 243 -10.34 -8.00 36.24
CA SER A 243 -9.34 -7.84 35.18
C SER A 243 -8.21 -6.93 35.66
N HIS A 244 -6.96 -7.37 35.51
CA HIS A 244 -5.80 -6.60 35.97
C HIS A 244 -5.42 -5.52 34.96
N ILE A 245 -5.30 -4.27 35.43
CA ILE A 245 -4.69 -3.16 34.72
C ILE A 245 -3.47 -2.71 35.51
N LEU A 246 -2.30 -2.65 34.85
CA LEU A 246 -1.10 -2.01 35.39
C LEU A 246 -0.79 -0.76 34.54
N LYS A 247 -0.96 0.42 35.15
CA LYS A 247 -0.33 1.66 34.69
C LYS A 247 0.89 1.90 35.58
N ILE A 248 2.07 2.07 34.99
CA ILE A 248 3.27 2.50 35.70
C ILE A 248 3.71 3.86 35.16
N GLY A 249 3.70 4.84 36.06
CA GLY A 249 4.25 6.16 35.84
C GLY A 249 5.77 6.19 36.04
N ILE A 250 6.35 7.36 35.87
CA ILE A 250 7.78 7.54 35.60
C ILE A 250 8.22 8.85 36.33
N MET A 251 9.34 8.82 37.07
CA MET A 251 9.83 9.88 37.98
C MET A 251 11.31 10.30 37.73
N GLY A 252 11.74 11.48 38.17
CA GLY A 252 13.07 12.07 37.86
C GLY A 252 13.21 13.50 38.39
N LEU A 253 14.28 14.22 38.00
CA LEU A 253 14.60 15.55 38.57
C LEU A 253 15.53 16.44 37.69
N ASN A 254 15.55 17.73 38.02
CA ASN A 254 16.27 18.84 37.37
C ASN A 254 17.63 19.17 38.06
N GLU A 255 18.52 19.89 37.35
CA GLU A 255 19.35 20.94 37.97
C GLU A 255 19.70 22.08 36.97
N ARG A 256 20.10 23.27 37.46
CA ARG A 256 20.10 24.54 36.71
C ARG A 256 21.48 25.04 36.29
N VAL A 257 21.59 25.62 35.07
CA VAL A 257 22.40 26.81 34.76
C VAL A 257 21.63 27.66 33.73
N GLU A 258 21.74 28.99 33.79
CA GLU A 258 20.99 29.95 32.97
C GLU A 258 21.73 30.39 31.68
N SER A 259 21.00 31.14 30.83
CA SER A 259 21.44 32.08 29.77
C SER A 259 21.20 31.73 28.28
N ASP A 260 20.88 32.80 27.55
CA ASP A 260 20.95 33.06 26.10
C ASP A 260 20.06 32.25 25.13
N LEU A 261 18.88 32.82 24.88
CA LEU A 261 18.00 32.52 23.74
C LEU A 261 18.64 32.90 22.40
N VAL A 262 18.90 31.90 21.55
CA VAL A 262 19.02 32.08 20.09
C VAL A 262 18.14 31.05 19.40
N GLN A 263 16.93 31.45 19.01
CA GLN A 263 16.10 30.63 18.13
C GLN A 263 16.82 30.43 16.78
N MET A 264 17.01 29.17 16.38
CA MET A 264 17.49 28.83 15.04
C MET A 264 16.62 27.73 14.41
N PRO A 265 16.17 27.91 13.15
CA PRO A 265 15.27 26.97 12.49
C PRO A 265 15.82 25.55 12.42
N THR A 266 14.91 24.58 12.54
CA THR A 266 15.17 23.13 12.47
C THR A 266 15.13 22.60 11.03
N ASP A 267 14.67 23.41 10.07
CA ASP A 267 14.28 23.07 8.70
C ASP A 267 15.43 22.68 7.73
N ARG A 268 16.70 22.69 8.19
CA ARG A 268 17.91 22.72 7.32
C ARG A 268 18.84 21.49 7.39
N LEU A 269 18.36 20.33 7.89
CA LEU A 269 19.26 19.40 8.60
C LEU A 269 19.17 17.90 8.25
N THR A 270 18.43 17.51 7.22
CA THR A 270 18.47 16.12 6.71
C THR A 270 18.26 16.08 5.20
N PRO A 271 18.91 15.17 4.45
CA PRO A 271 18.77 15.08 3.00
C PRO A 271 17.33 14.98 2.48
N LYS A 272 16.99 15.93 1.60
CA LYS A 272 15.76 15.97 0.77
C LYS A 272 15.71 14.79 -0.21
N GLY A 273 15.50 13.60 0.34
CA GLY A 273 15.45 12.34 -0.39
C GLY A 273 15.56 11.08 0.47
N TYR A 274 15.86 11.15 1.77
CA TYR A 274 15.93 9.97 2.65
C TYR A 274 14.53 9.46 3.08
N VAL A 275 13.68 9.15 2.09
CA VAL A 275 12.40 8.48 2.30
C VAL A 275 12.65 7.02 2.63
N LYS A 276 12.05 6.54 3.73
CA LYS A 276 12.11 5.15 4.18
C LYS A 276 11.19 4.27 3.32
N LEU A 277 11.59 4.04 2.07
CA LEU A 277 10.89 3.10 1.19
C LEU A 277 10.76 1.75 1.88
N LYS A 278 9.52 1.23 1.92
CA LYS A 278 9.31 -0.21 1.92
C LYS A 278 9.70 -0.71 0.53
N ASP A 279 10.44 -1.80 0.46
CA ASP A 279 10.82 -2.42 -0.80
C ASP A 279 9.58 -3.01 -1.50
N ASN A 280 9.05 -2.31 -2.50
CA ASN A 280 8.13 -2.85 -3.49
C ASN A 280 8.94 -3.63 -4.54
N ASP A 281 8.66 -4.93 -4.71
CA ASP A 281 9.51 -5.86 -5.48
C ASP A 281 9.33 -5.78 -7.02
N GLY A 282 8.73 -4.71 -7.56
CA GLY A 282 8.32 -4.63 -8.98
C GLY A 282 8.53 -3.31 -9.74
N GLU A 283 8.90 -2.21 -9.08
CA GLU A 283 8.92 -0.88 -9.71
C GLU A 283 10.18 -0.60 -10.56
N LYS A 284 9.99 -0.44 -11.88
CA LYS A 284 11.01 0.03 -12.85
C LYS A 284 11.27 1.54 -12.72
N TYR A 285 11.94 1.96 -11.67
CA TYR A 285 12.34 3.37 -11.49
C TYR A 285 13.25 3.82 -12.63
N ARG A 286 12.89 4.90 -13.35
CA ARG A 286 13.78 5.62 -14.29
C ARG A 286 14.43 4.77 -15.40
N LYS A 287 13.74 3.74 -15.91
CA LYS A 287 14.27 2.70 -16.84
C LYS A 287 15.33 1.76 -16.23
N LEU A 288 15.74 1.96 -14.97
CA LEU A 288 16.59 1.03 -14.24
C LEU A 288 15.80 -0.26 -13.98
N ASP A 289 16.48 -1.41 -14.09
CA ASP A 289 15.92 -2.66 -13.58
C ASP A 289 16.16 -2.83 -12.08
N ASN A 290 15.44 -3.77 -11.48
CA ASN A 290 15.50 -4.03 -10.04
C ASN A 290 16.91 -4.46 -9.57
N VAL A 291 17.74 -5.00 -10.47
CA VAL A 291 19.13 -5.35 -10.14
C VAL A 291 19.98 -4.09 -10.06
N SER A 292 20.01 -3.29 -11.13
CA SER A 292 20.76 -2.05 -11.23
C SER A 292 20.45 -1.11 -10.08
N LEU A 293 19.18 -1.03 -9.68
CA LEU A 293 18.74 -0.26 -8.52
C LEU A 293 19.22 -0.86 -7.18
N SER A 294 19.15 -2.18 -7.00
CA SER A 294 19.68 -2.87 -5.80
C SER A 294 21.21 -2.73 -5.70
N VAL A 295 21.89 -2.75 -6.84
CA VAL A 295 23.33 -2.54 -7.01
C VAL A 295 23.73 -1.09 -6.76
N GLN A 296 22.93 -0.09 -7.14
CA GLN A 296 23.15 1.32 -6.78
C GLN A 296 22.87 1.59 -5.29
N ARG A 297 21.81 0.99 -4.72
CA ARG A 297 21.42 1.18 -3.32
C ARG A 297 22.37 0.50 -2.34
N SER A 298 23.01 -0.61 -2.70
CA SER A 298 23.90 -1.35 -1.79
C SER A 298 25.12 -0.52 -1.35
N PRO A 299 25.95 0.06 -2.25
CA PRO A 299 27.07 0.93 -1.88
C PRO A 299 26.64 2.17 -1.11
N MET A 300 25.46 2.74 -1.38
CA MET A 300 24.93 3.88 -0.63
C MET A 300 24.56 3.52 0.82
N ASN A 301 23.93 2.36 1.04
CA ASN A 301 23.65 1.88 2.40
C ASN A 301 24.93 1.42 3.12
N LEU A 302 25.90 0.83 2.41
CA LEU A 302 27.22 0.48 2.96
C LEU A 302 28.04 1.71 3.38
N LEU A 303 28.03 2.78 2.58
CA LEU A 303 28.72 4.02 2.93
C LEU A 303 28.05 4.73 4.10
N SER A 304 26.71 4.76 4.11
CA SER A 304 25.90 5.26 5.22
C SER A 304 26.14 4.46 6.52
N LEU A 305 26.31 3.14 6.41
CA LEU A 305 26.65 2.25 7.53
C LEU A 305 28.02 2.60 8.14
N LEU A 306 29.02 2.91 7.31
CA LEU A 306 30.36 3.32 7.75
C LEU A 306 30.37 4.72 8.39
N LEU A 307 29.64 5.68 7.81
CA LEU A 307 29.41 6.99 8.43
C LEU A 307 28.71 6.87 9.80
N GLN A 308 27.72 5.97 9.88
CA GLN A 308 27.02 5.63 11.13
C GLN A 308 27.86 4.78 12.10
N LYS A 309 29.10 4.40 11.76
CA LYS A 309 30.13 3.98 12.73
C LYS A 309 31.03 5.13 13.16
N TYR A 310 31.55 5.94 12.23
CA TYR A 310 32.45 7.07 12.54
C TYR A 310 31.90 8.00 13.65
N ILE A 311 30.65 8.46 13.52
CA ILE A 311 30.06 9.41 14.48
C ILE A 311 29.85 8.76 15.88
N HIS A 312 30.08 7.45 16.06
CA HIS A 312 29.98 6.79 17.38
C HIS A 312 31.30 6.91 18.11
N ILE A 313 32.37 6.58 17.41
CA ILE A 313 33.74 6.57 17.93
C ILE A 313 34.27 7.99 18.07
N TYR A 314 33.84 8.96 17.25
CA TYR A 314 34.06 10.38 17.56
C TYR A 314 33.43 10.78 18.90
N ILE A 315 32.17 10.42 19.15
CA ILE A 315 31.49 10.71 20.43
C ILE A 315 32.15 9.97 21.59
N PHE A 316 32.51 8.69 21.42
CA PHE A 316 33.11 7.87 22.47
C PHE A 316 34.55 8.30 22.81
N ILE A 317 35.39 8.59 21.81
CA ILE A 317 36.74 9.14 22.03
C ILE A 317 36.62 10.51 22.69
N PHE A 318 35.72 11.39 22.22
CA PHE A 318 35.50 12.69 22.85
C PHE A 318 35.03 12.54 24.30
N TYR A 319 34.09 11.63 24.60
CA TYR A 319 33.62 11.34 25.96
C TYR A 319 34.72 10.76 26.86
N TYR A 320 35.55 9.86 26.36
CA TYR A 320 36.64 9.24 27.13
C TYR A 320 37.79 10.23 27.38
N TYR A 321 38.14 11.04 26.38
CA TYR A 321 39.12 12.12 26.52
C TYR A 321 38.60 13.22 27.46
N TYR A 322 37.31 13.54 27.37
CA TYR A 322 36.63 14.48 28.26
C TYR A 322 36.60 13.98 29.72
N TYR A 323 36.25 12.71 29.96
CA TYR A 323 36.32 12.08 31.29
C TYR A 323 37.74 12.15 31.88
N PHE A 324 38.77 11.93 31.05
CA PHE A 324 40.18 12.08 31.43
C PHE A 324 40.60 13.54 31.69
N CYS A 325 39.94 14.52 31.04
CA CYS A 325 40.20 15.96 31.23
C CYS A 325 39.43 16.58 32.40
N ILE A 326 38.20 16.13 32.69
CA ILE A 326 37.42 16.55 33.88
C ILE A 326 38.22 16.28 35.16
N HIS A 327 38.92 15.15 35.23
CA HIS A 327 39.83 14.83 36.32
C HIS A 327 41.06 15.75 36.45
N LYS A 328 41.16 16.83 35.65
CA LYS A 328 42.24 17.83 35.71
C LYS A 328 41.84 19.31 35.58
N TYR A 329 40.66 19.66 35.04
CA TYR A 329 40.29 21.05 34.78
C TYR A 329 38.82 21.37 35.08
N ASP A 330 38.58 22.64 35.45
CA ASP A 330 37.36 23.13 36.08
C ASP A 330 36.16 23.32 35.10
N ASN A 331 34.98 23.55 35.67
CA ASN A 331 33.63 23.34 35.12
C ASN A 331 33.28 24.02 33.77
N THR A 332 34.08 24.99 33.28
CA THR A 332 33.76 25.75 32.05
C THR A 332 33.65 24.90 30.78
N HIS A 333 34.23 23.68 30.75
CA HIS A 333 34.11 22.78 29.60
C HIS A 333 32.70 22.14 29.46
N PHE A 334 31.86 22.14 30.50
CA PHE A 334 30.55 21.49 30.48
C PHE A 334 29.56 22.19 29.53
N ILE A 335 29.55 23.53 29.51
CA ILE A 335 28.66 24.33 28.65
C ILE A 335 29.04 24.15 27.16
N LEU A 336 30.35 24.14 26.86
CA LEU A 336 30.87 23.84 25.53
C LEU A 336 30.49 22.42 25.06
N MET A 337 30.43 21.45 25.98
CA MET A 337 29.98 20.08 25.65
C MET A 337 28.50 20.06 25.23
N ILE A 338 27.60 20.76 25.94
CA ILE A 338 26.17 20.83 25.57
C ILE A 338 26.02 21.43 24.17
N LEU A 339 26.73 22.53 23.88
CA LEU A 339 26.73 23.17 22.56
C LEU A 339 27.31 22.28 21.44
N PHE A 340 28.29 21.41 21.74
CA PHE A 340 28.82 20.44 20.77
C PHE A 340 27.95 19.20 20.58
N LEU A 341 27.31 18.68 21.65
CA LEU A 341 26.38 17.55 21.57
C LEU A 341 25.10 17.91 20.79
N ASN A 342 24.70 19.18 20.83
CA ASN A 342 23.64 19.75 20.00
C ASN A 342 24.01 19.92 18.51
N LYS A 343 25.14 19.37 18.03
CA LYS A 343 25.46 19.26 16.60
C LYS A 343 24.60 18.18 15.90
N LYS A 344 23.33 18.55 15.70
CA LYS A 344 22.31 18.12 14.72
C LYS A 344 22.74 16.94 13.80
N ARG A 345 22.02 15.81 13.91
CA ARG A 345 22.34 14.50 13.33
C ARG A 345 21.84 14.34 11.89
N PHE A 346 22.57 13.59 11.08
CA PHE A 346 22.37 13.45 9.62
C PHE A 346 21.10 12.69 9.16
N THR A 347 20.25 12.18 10.06
CA THR A 347 19.16 11.25 9.68
C THR A 347 17.91 11.44 10.53
N LYS A 348 16.71 11.44 9.91
CA LYS A 348 15.37 11.45 10.54
C LYS A 348 15.03 10.21 11.39
N LEU A 349 16.02 9.51 11.93
CA LEU A 349 15.88 8.34 12.81
C LEU A 349 16.12 8.74 14.28
N GLU A 350 15.70 9.94 14.63
CA GLU A 350 15.71 10.49 15.98
C GLU A 350 14.83 9.64 16.91
N GLY A 351 15.09 9.70 18.22
CA GLY A 351 14.56 8.75 19.21
C GLY A 351 15.11 7.32 19.12
N THR A 352 15.35 6.76 17.92
CA THR A 352 15.77 5.35 17.80
C THR A 352 17.23 5.10 18.21
N LYS A 353 17.47 4.05 19.02
CA LYS A 353 18.80 3.62 19.44
C LYS A 353 19.68 3.35 18.20
N ARG A 354 20.88 3.93 18.17
CA ARG A 354 21.77 3.95 16.98
C ARG A 354 22.11 2.56 16.44
N LEU A 355 22.29 1.57 17.31
CA LEU A 355 22.53 0.18 16.94
C LEU A 355 21.41 -0.38 16.04
N THR A 356 20.17 0.06 16.26
CA THR A 356 19.00 -0.28 15.43
C THR A 356 19.08 0.35 14.04
N ILE A 357 19.69 1.54 13.88
CA ILE A 357 19.93 2.18 12.57
C ILE A 357 20.95 1.34 11.78
N VAL A 358 22.08 1.03 12.41
CA VAL A 358 23.14 0.17 11.83
C VAL A 358 22.57 -1.19 11.41
N ALA A 359 21.79 -1.83 12.28
CA ALA A 359 21.14 -3.11 11.97
C ALA A 359 20.14 -3.03 10.81
N LYS A 360 19.36 -1.93 10.70
CA LYS A 360 18.44 -1.68 9.58
C LYS A 360 19.18 -1.49 8.25
N LEU A 361 20.22 -0.65 8.21
CA LEU A 361 21.04 -0.43 7.02
C LEU A 361 21.72 -1.74 6.54
N PHE A 362 22.27 -2.49 7.49
CA PHE A 362 22.94 -3.75 7.20
C PHE A 362 21.97 -4.84 6.68
N LYS A 363 20.78 -4.95 7.28
CA LYS A 363 19.71 -5.83 6.80
C LYS A 363 19.24 -5.44 5.39
N ALA A 364 19.15 -4.14 5.07
CA ALA A 364 18.83 -3.68 3.72
C ALA A 364 19.88 -4.13 2.70
N VAL A 365 21.18 -4.04 3.02
CA VAL A 365 22.26 -4.55 2.15
C VAL A 365 22.19 -6.07 1.96
N GLN A 366 21.93 -6.84 3.04
CA GLN A 366 21.67 -8.28 2.92
C GLN A 366 20.47 -8.57 1.98
N GLN A 367 19.40 -7.80 2.07
CA GLN A 367 18.22 -7.93 1.21
C GLN A 367 18.53 -7.59 -0.26
N TYR A 368 19.27 -6.51 -0.53
CA TYR A 368 19.67 -6.16 -1.90
C TYR A 368 20.63 -7.19 -2.52
N LEU A 369 21.61 -7.72 -1.77
CA LEU A 369 22.47 -8.81 -2.24
C LEU A 369 21.68 -10.10 -2.51
N THR A 370 20.67 -10.40 -1.70
CA THR A 370 19.75 -11.53 -1.90
C THR A 370 18.82 -11.32 -3.10
N LYS A 371 18.55 -10.07 -3.50
CA LYS A 371 17.84 -9.74 -4.75
C LYS A 371 18.75 -9.89 -5.97
N CYS A 372 19.98 -9.39 -5.89
CA CYS A 372 20.97 -9.56 -6.96
C CYS A 372 21.29 -11.03 -7.24
N SER A 373 21.44 -11.87 -6.19
CA SER A 373 21.71 -13.29 -6.38
C SER A 373 20.57 -14.03 -7.09
N LYS A 374 19.31 -13.78 -6.70
CA LYS A 374 18.11 -14.36 -7.32
C LYS A 374 17.90 -14.00 -8.79
N ILE A 375 18.63 -13.01 -9.32
CA ILE A 375 18.47 -12.54 -10.70
C ILE A 375 19.72 -12.85 -11.54
N CYS A 376 20.93 -12.68 -11.00
CA CYS A 376 22.16 -12.79 -11.80
C CYS A 376 22.92 -14.11 -11.68
N THR A 377 22.82 -14.84 -10.56
CA THR A 377 23.85 -15.86 -10.22
C THR A 377 23.38 -17.06 -9.38
N ASN A 378 22.14 -17.05 -8.90
CA ASN A 378 21.55 -17.99 -7.92
C ASN A 378 22.31 -18.16 -6.58
N SER A 379 23.42 -17.44 -6.33
CA SER A 379 24.20 -17.51 -5.09
C SER A 379 24.56 -16.12 -4.56
N VAL A 380 24.39 -15.92 -3.25
CA VAL A 380 24.72 -14.64 -2.56
C VAL A 380 26.22 -14.36 -2.60
N GLU A 381 27.05 -15.41 -2.56
CA GLU A 381 28.50 -15.31 -2.76
C GLU A 381 28.84 -14.77 -4.15
N ASN A 382 28.33 -15.41 -5.21
CA ASN A 382 28.52 -14.93 -6.58
C ASN A 382 28.00 -13.49 -6.77
N ALA A 383 26.90 -13.11 -6.12
CA ALA A 383 26.42 -11.72 -6.14
C ALA A 383 27.39 -10.75 -5.44
N ILE A 384 28.07 -11.16 -4.37
CA ILE A 384 29.13 -10.37 -3.73
C ILE A 384 30.37 -10.28 -4.64
N LEU A 385 30.77 -11.37 -5.32
CA LEU A 385 31.86 -11.33 -6.31
C LEU A 385 31.57 -10.33 -7.45
N LEU A 386 30.36 -10.35 -8.02
CA LEU A 386 29.93 -9.36 -9.02
C LEU A 386 29.90 -7.94 -8.43
N MET A 387 29.39 -7.74 -7.21
CA MET A 387 29.43 -6.43 -6.55
C MET A 387 30.86 -5.91 -6.36
N HIS A 388 31.81 -6.78 -6.00
CA HIS A 388 33.23 -6.42 -5.98
C HIS A 388 33.73 -6.00 -7.38
N LYS A 389 33.40 -6.74 -8.45
CA LYS A 389 33.77 -6.38 -9.84
C LYS A 389 33.16 -5.05 -10.28
N ILE A 390 31.91 -4.75 -9.92
CA ILE A 390 31.24 -3.47 -10.21
C ILE A 390 31.92 -2.31 -9.48
N VAL A 391 32.29 -2.49 -8.21
CA VAL A 391 33.06 -1.52 -7.43
C VAL A 391 34.45 -1.29 -8.04
N HIS A 392 35.10 -2.33 -8.54
CA HIS A 392 36.39 -2.23 -9.23
C HIS A 392 36.26 -1.56 -10.62
N ASN A 393 35.21 -1.85 -11.39
CA ASN A 393 34.94 -1.15 -12.64
C ASN A 393 34.77 0.35 -12.40
N PHE A 394 34.05 0.76 -11.34
CA PHE A 394 33.94 2.17 -10.95
C PHE A 394 35.31 2.81 -10.61
N TYR A 395 36.24 2.07 -10.00
CA TYR A 395 37.63 2.51 -9.83
C TYR A 395 38.35 2.72 -11.18
N LEU A 396 38.22 1.80 -12.13
CA LEU A 396 38.89 1.90 -13.44
C LEU A 396 38.29 2.97 -14.37
N THR A 397 36.97 3.22 -14.30
CA THR A 397 36.28 4.08 -15.28
C THR A 397 35.97 5.50 -14.79
N PHE A 398 35.89 5.76 -13.48
CA PHE A 398 35.41 7.05 -12.98
C PHE A 398 36.38 8.20 -13.27
N GLU A 399 37.67 8.05 -12.98
CA GLU A 399 38.66 9.11 -13.25
C GLU A 399 38.85 9.34 -14.76
N ARG A 400 38.75 8.27 -15.57
CA ARG A 400 38.75 8.36 -17.04
C ARG A 400 37.56 9.16 -17.57
N LYS A 401 36.37 9.00 -16.99
CA LYS A 401 35.14 9.71 -17.39
C LYS A 401 35.07 11.13 -16.83
N PHE A 402 35.55 11.33 -15.60
CA PHE A 402 35.45 12.56 -14.83
C PHE A 402 36.80 12.93 -14.17
N PRO A 403 37.82 13.32 -14.97
CA PRO A 403 39.18 13.59 -14.45
C PRO A 403 39.28 14.82 -13.54
N LYS A 404 38.22 15.64 -13.46
CA LYS A 404 38.09 16.76 -12.51
C LYS A 404 37.12 16.45 -11.36
N GLY A 405 36.67 15.20 -11.26
CA GLY A 405 35.56 14.77 -10.42
C GLY A 405 34.18 15.20 -10.95
N PHE A 406 33.16 14.77 -10.22
CA PHE A 406 31.74 15.01 -10.46
C PHE A 406 31.11 15.61 -9.20
N LYS A 407 30.79 16.91 -9.24
CA LYS A 407 30.29 17.69 -8.08
C LYS A 407 28.83 18.13 -8.20
N ASP A 408 28.15 17.82 -9.30
CA ASP A 408 26.75 18.19 -9.52
C ASP A 408 25.80 17.25 -8.74
N LEU A 409 25.18 17.76 -7.68
CA LEU A 409 24.21 17.03 -6.86
C LEU A 409 22.75 17.39 -7.21
N SER A 410 22.52 18.12 -8.31
CA SER A 410 21.18 18.43 -8.81
C SER A 410 20.43 17.17 -9.26
N ILE A 411 19.14 17.30 -9.55
CA ILE A 411 18.35 16.19 -10.11
C ILE A 411 18.94 15.65 -11.43
N GLN A 412 19.51 16.54 -12.26
CA GLN A 412 20.14 16.18 -13.52
C GLN A 412 21.54 15.60 -13.31
N GLY A 413 22.34 16.18 -12.42
CA GLY A 413 23.64 15.63 -12.02
C GLY A 413 23.51 14.20 -11.51
N ARG A 414 22.54 13.97 -10.62
CA ARG A 414 22.19 12.63 -10.14
C ARG A 414 21.79 11.68 -11.27
N LEU A 415 20.93 12.11 -12.21
CA LEU A 415 20.54 11.29 -13.37
C LEU A 415 21.74 10.94 -14.26
N ASN A 416 22.60 11.91 -14.56
CA ASN A 416 23.81 11.71 -15.36
C ASN A 416 24.80 10.73 -14.68
N PHE A 417 24.89 10.78 -13.35
CA PHE A 417 25.74 9.88 -12.57
C PHE A 417 25.13 8.46 -12.43
N GLU A 418 23.81 8.35 -12.35
CA GLU A 418 23.10 7.05 -12.40
C GLU A 418 23.27 6.37 -13.75
N ASP A 419 23.10 7.10 -14.86
CA ASP A 419 23.31 6.60 -16.22
C ASP A 419 24.76 6.13 -16.44
N TYR A 420 25.74 6.90 -15.98
CA TYR A 420 27.15 6.49 -15.97
C TYR A 420 27.40 5.21 -15.15
N LEU A 421 26.86 5.11 -13.93
CA LEU A 421 27.02 3.91 -13.10
C LEU A 421 26.43 2.68 -13.78
N VAL A 422 25.25 2.82 -14.39
CA VAL A 422 24.62 1.73 -15.15
C VAL A 422 25.50 1.34 -16.32
N THR A 423 25.74 2.26 -17.25
CA THR A 423 26.34 1.97 -18.55
C THR A 423 27.80 1.54 -18.49
N GLU A 424 28.62 2.11 -17.59
CA GLU A 424 30.08 1.84 -17.55
C GLU A 424 30.56 1.01 -16.35
N CYS A 425 29.73 0.79 -15.33
CA CYS A 425 30.12 0.01 -14.14
C CYS A 425 29.30 -1.27 -13.95
N ILE A 426 27.97 -1.17 -14.09
CA ILE A 426 27.00 -2.22 -13.71
C ILE A 426 26.66 -3.12 -14.90
N ASP A 427 26.19 -2.54 -16.01
CA ASP A 427 25.77 -3.26 -17.22
C ASP A 427 26.84 -4.23 -17.76
N PRO A 428 28.13 -3.84 -17.86
CA PRO A 428 29.17 -4.75 -18.35
C PRO A 428 29.35 -6.02 -17.49
N VAL A 429 29.01 -5.95 -16.20
CA VAL A 429 29.17 -7.05 -15.24
C VAL A 429 27.89 -7.89 -15.12
N ILE A 430 26.72 -7.27 -15.25
CA ILE A 430 25.43 -7.98 -15.20
C ILE A 430 25.15 -8.70 -16.53
N LYS A 431 25.41 -8.06 -17.66
CA LYS A 431 25.11 -8.62 -19.00
C LYS A 431 26.05 -9.76 -19.38
N ASP A 432 27.25 -9.80 -18.79
CA ASP A 432 28.20 -10.90 -18.93
C ASP A 432 28.65 -11.42 -17.55
N CYS A 433 27.67 -11.85 -16.75
CA CYS A 433 27.90 -12.32 -15.38
C CYS A 433 28.68 -13.65 -15.32
N GLU A 434 28.52 -14.54 -16.30
CA GLU A 434 29.22 -15.84 -16.32
C GLU A 434 30.71 -15.66 -16.63
N ASN A 435 31.10 -14.83 -17.62
CA ASN A 435 32.52 -14.55 -17.85
C ASN A 435 33.09 -13.68 -16.72
N SER A 436 32.34 -12.67 -16.24
CA SER A 436 32.77 -11.86 -15.08
C SER A 436 33.07 -12.70 -13.83
N LEU A 437 32.34 -13.79 -13.61
CA LEU A 437 32.65 -14.76 -12.55
C LEU A 437 33.83 -15.67 -12.93
N SER A 438 33.95 -16.10 -14.19
CA SER A 438 35.10 -16.88 -14.68
C SER A 438 36.40 -16.12 -14.47
N ASP A 439 36.50 -14.84 -14.89
CA ASP A 439 37.64 -13.95 -14.67
C ASP A 439 38.11 -13.97 -13.20
N ILE A 440 37.17 -13.72 -12.27
CA ILE A 440 37.45 -13.61 -10.83
C ILE A 440 37.94 -14.96 -10.29
N ARG A 441 37.32 -16.05 -10.72
CA ARG A 441 37.67 -17.42 -10.30
C ARG A 441 38.99 -17.87 -10.89
N GLU A 442 39.32 -17.51 -12.13
CA GLU A 442 40.60 -17.84 -12.76
C GLU A 442 41.76 -17.14 -12.02
N ILE A 443 41.55 -15.92 -11.52
CA ILE A 443 42.50 -15.21 -10.63
C ILE A 443 42.57 -15.86 -9.24
N THR A 444 41.47 -16.36 -8.66
CA THR A 444 41.50 -17.23 -7.46
C THR A 444 42.33 -18.49 -7.70
N ILE A 445 42.13 -19.15 -8.84
CA ILE A 445 42.74 -20.46 -9.16
C ILE A 445 44.26 -20.33 -9.39
N ALA A 446 44.74 -19.16 -9.81
CA ALA A 446 46.16 -18.84 -9.90
C ALA A 446 46.86 -18.78 -8.52
N ASN A 447 46.12 -18.56 -7.43
CA ASN A 447 46.67 -18.46 -6.08
C ASN A 447 47.18 -19.84 -5.58
N PRO A 448 48.49 -20.00 -5.25
CA PRO A 448 49.07 -21.29 -4.90
C PRO A 448 48.37 -22.02 -3.75
N SER A 449 47.80 -21.29 -2.79
CA SER A 449 47.08 -21.86 -1.63
C SER A 449 45.78 -22.59 -2.00
N PHE A 450 45.13 -22.22 -3.11
CA PHE A 450 43.84 -22.80 -3.53
C PHE A 450 43.95 -23.79 -4.69
N LYS A 451 45.11 -23.86 -5.34
CA LYS A 451 45.44 -24.76 -6.47
C LYS A 451 45.18 -26.26 -6.18
N PHE A 452 45.13 -26.66 -4.92
CA PHE A 452 44.75 -28.02 -4.51
C PHE A 452 43.23 -28.26 -4.66
N TRP A 453 42.39 -27.41 -4.06
CA TRP A 453 40.94 -27.59 -4.03
C TRP A 453 40.26 -27.25 -5.36
N SER A 454 40.74 -26.21 -6.07
CA SER A 454 40.20 -25.85 -7.38
C SER A 454 40.29 -26.99 -8.40
N LYS A 455 41.37 -27.79 -8.33
CA LYS A 455 41.59 -28.98 -9.16
C LYS A 455 40.46 -30.01 -9.07
N TYR A 456 39.73 -30.09 -7.95
CA TYR A 456 38.70 -31.12 -7.72
C TYR A 456 37.26 -30.58 -7.67
N VAL A 457 37.07 -29.27 -7.46
CA VAL A 457 35.73 -28.67 -7.25
C VAL A 457 35.24 -27.87 -8.46
N GLU A 458 36.11 -27.13 -9.16
CA GLU A 458 35.69 -26.20 -10.22
C GLU A 458 36.45 -26.31 -11.55
N VAL A 459 37.69 -26.78 -11.54
CA VAL A 459 38.49 -26.93 -12.77
C VAL A 459 38.07 -28.20 -13.52
N ASN A 460 38.04 -28.11 -14.86
CA ASN A 460 37.81 -29.25 -15.74
C ASN A 460 38.91 -30.31 -15.57
N VAL A 461 38.71 -31.27 -14.67
CA VAL A 461 39.51 -32.51 -14.66
C VAL A 461 39.23 -33.21 -15.99
N THR A 462 40.21 -33.22 -16.87
CA THR A 462 40.07 -33.76 -18.23
C THR A 462 39.68 -35.23 -18.17
N GLU A 463 38.65 -35.63 -18.91
CA GLU A 463 37.98 -36.95 -18.81
C GLU A 463 38.90 -38.17 -19.00
N ASN A 464 40.14 -37.96 -19.46
CA ASN A 464 41.15 -38.96 -19.77
C ASN A 464 42.26 -39.12 -18.70
N THR A 465 42.26 -38.37 -17.58
CA THR A 465 43.25 -38.61 -16.50
C THR A 465 42.81 -39.78 -15.61
N PRO A 466 43.75 -40.61 -15.11
CA PRO A 466 43.40 -41.69 -14.17
C PRO A 466 42.73 -41.13 -12.90
N GLU A 467 43.18 -39.95 -12.44
CA GLU A 467 42.57 -39.21 -11.33
C GLU A 467 41.07 -38.90 -11.54
N TYR A 468 40.62 -38.68 -12.79
CA TYR A 468 39.21 -38.51 -13.13
C TYR A 468 38.45 -39.83 -13.03
N VAL A 469 39.02 -40.90 -13.58
CA VAL A 469 38.41 -42.24 -13.61
C VAL A 469 38.22 -42.77 -12.20
N ASP A 470 39.25 -42.67 -11.35
CA ASP A 470 39.20 -43.06 -9.94
C ASP A 470 38.17 -42.22 -9.15
N PHE A 471 38.11 -40.91 -9.40
CA PHE A 471 37.14 -40.02 -8.75
C PHE A 471 35.69 -40.34 -9.17
N ILE A 472 35.41 -40.54 -10.46
CA ILE A 472 34.08 -40.95 -10.95
C ILE A 472 33.70 -42.35 -10.44
N ALA A 473 34.66 -43.27 -10.30
CA ALA A 473 34.41 -44.63 -9.82
C ALA A 473 34.13 -44.69 -8.30
N GLN A 474 34.80 -43.85 -7.49
CA GLN A 474 34.52 -43.75 -6.06
C GLN A 474 33.29 -42.89 -5.74
N TYR A 475 33.11 -41.80 -6.48
CA TYR A 475 32.08 -40.80 -6.23
C TYR A 475 31.13 -40.73 -7.43
N TYR A 476 29.97 -41.35 -7.27
CA TYR A 476 28.82 -41.22 -8.17
C TYR A 476 28.35 -39.76 -8.23
N CYS A 477 29.04 -38.92 -9.01
CA CYS A 477 28.83 -37.48 -9.05
C CYS A 477 27.41 -37.12 -9.50
N ASN A 478 26.77 -37.97 -10.30
CA ASN A 478 25.36 -37.89 -10.67
C ASN A 478 24.37 -38.05 -9.50
N MET A 479 24.78 -38.52 -8.32
CA MET A 479 23.98 -38.47 -7.08
C MET A 479 24.20 -37.19 -6.26
N TYR A 480 25.23 -36.39 -6.57
CA TYR A 480 25.61 -35.18 -5.83
C TYR A 480 25.44 -33.88 -6.62
N LEU A 481 25.37 -33.95 -7.96
CA LEU A 481 25.02 -32.82 -8.80
C LEU A 481 23.54 -32.43 -8.56
N PRO A 482 23.24 -31.19 -8.10
CA PRO A 482 21.88 -30.79 -7.83
C PRO A 482 21.08 -30.63 -9.14
N PHE A 483 19.80 -31.02 -9.11
CA PHE A 483 18.86 -30.70 -10.19
C PHE A 483 18.85 -29.18 -10.44
N ARG A 484 19.09 -28.75 -11.69
CA ARG A 484 19.04 -27.32 -12.04
C ARG A 484 17.57 -26.88 -12.04
N MET A 485 17.16 -26.32 -10.92
CA MET A 485 15.87 -25.63 -10.77
C MET A 485 15.89 -24.33 -11.56
N THR A 486 14.96 -24.21 -12.50
CA THR A 486 14.83 -23.01 -13.33
C THR A 486 14.08 -21.92 -12.57
N THR A 487 14.72 -20.78 -12.32
CA THR A 487 14.04 -19.62 -11.75
C THR A 487 13.27 -18.81 -12.81
N LEU A 488 12.26 -18.02 -12.41
CA LEU A 488 11.59 -17.12 -13.36
C LEU A 488 12.55 -16.08 -13.98
N PRO A 489 13.47 -15.43 -13.23
CA PRO A 489 14.44 -14.53 -13.82
C PRO A 489 15.35 -15.21 -14.84
N GLU A 490 15.90 -16.40 -14.57
CA GLU A 490 16.68 -17.17 -15.56
C GLU A 490 15.85 -17.46 -16.83
N PHE A 491 14.61 -17.93 -16.67
CA PHE A 491 13.75 -18.21 -17.81
C PHE A 491 13.42 -16.95 -18.62
N GLN A 492 13.20 -15.81 -17.95
CA GLN A 492 12.98 -14.52 -18.59
C GLN A 492 14.21 -14.02 -19.35
N MET A 493 15.41 -14.14 -18.75
CA MET A 493 16.67 -13.79 -19.39
C MET A 493 16.94 -14.69 -20.61
N PHE A 494 16.71 -15.99 -20.49
CA PHE A 494 16.86 -16.95 -21.60
C PHE A 494 15.90 -16.67 -22.76
N VAL A 495 14.62 -16.40 -22.48
CA VAL A 495 13.66 -16.08 -23.56
C VAL A 495 14.03 -14.75 -24.22
N ARG A 496 14.52 -13.76 -23.46
CA ARG A 496 14.88 -12.43 -24.00
C ARG A 496 16.26 -12.34 -24.65
N SER A 497 17.13 -13.34 -24.51
CA SER A 497 18.49 -13.31 -25.08
C SER A 497 18.53 -13.46 -26.61
N ASP A 498 17.56 -14.15 -27.21
CA ASP A 498 17.31 -14.11 -28.66
C ASP A 498 16.05 -13.27 -28.98
N PRO A 499 16.20 -12.05 -29.56
CA PRO A 499 15.06 -11.23 -29.98
C PRO A 499 14.07 -11.94 -30.91
N LYS A 500 14.49 -12.97 -31.66
CA LYS A 500 13.62 -13.75 -32.55
C LYS A 500 12.55 -14.52 -31.78
N ASN A 501 12.77 -14.82 -30.50
CA ASN A 501 11.77 -15.46 -29.65
C ASN A 501 10.48 -14.62 -29.56
N ARG A 502 10.53 -13.29 -29.67
CA ARG A 502 9.32 -12.44 -29.69
C ARG A 502 8.40 -12.71 -30.89
N GLN A 503 8.98 -13.12 -32.03
CA GLN A 503 8.23 -13.49 -33.23
C GLN A 503 7.86 -14.98 -33.25
N LYS A 504 8.73 -15.84 -32.70
CA LYS A 504 8.61 -17.30 -32.76
C LYS A 504 7.77 -17.90 -31.62
N TYR A 505 7.74 -17.24 -30.48
CA TYR A 505 7.05 -17.65 -29.24
C TYR A 505 6.29 -16.44 -28.63
N PRO A 506 5.33 -15.85 -29.38
CA PRO A 506 4.62 -14.64 -28.97
C PRO A 506 3.80 -14.79 -27.68
N ILE A 507 3.34 -16.00 -27.33
CA ILE A 507 2.52 -16.24 -26.13
C ILE A 507 3.41 -16.30 -24.89
N ILE A 508 4.53 -17.02 -24.91
CA ILE A 508 5.55 -16.94 -23.85
C ILE A 508 6.00 -15.49 -23.70
N CYS A 509 6.35 -14.80 -24.80
CA CYS A 509 6.85 -13.43 -24.73
C CYS A 509 5.79 -12.44 -24.22
N GLY A 510 4.53 -12.59 -24.63
CA GLY A 510 3.42 -11.75 -24.17
C GLY A 510 3.08 -11.97 -22.69
N LEU A 511 3.08 -13.23 -22.24
CA LEU A 511 2.92 -13.61 -20.84
C LEU A 511 4.04 -13.02 -19.97
N LEU A 512 5.29 -13.15 -20.42
CA LEU A 512 6.45 -12.61 -19.71
C LEU A 512 6.48 -11.08 -19.71
N ASP A 513 6.04 -10.42 -20.78
CA ASP A 513 5.93 -8.96 -20.81
C ASP A 513 4.84 -8.45 -19.86
N THR A 514 3.67 -9.10 -19.77
CA THR A 514 2.66 -8.77 -18.75
C THR A 514 3.16 -9.03 -17.31
N LEU A 515 3.89 -10.13 -17.08
CA LEU A 515 4.53 -10.40 -15.78
C LEU A 515 5.66 -9.40 -15.44
N ASN A 516 6.17 -8.67 -16.43
CA ASN A 516 7.19 -7.62 -16.29
C ASN A 516 6.62 -6.19 -16.38
N ASP A 517 5.32 -6.05 -16.55
CA ASP A 517 4.63 -4.78 -16.43
C ASP A 517 4.59 -4.40 -14.94
N GLY A 518 5.02 -3.18 -14.60
CA GLY A 518 5.04 -2.71 -13.21
C GLY A 518 3.64 -2.56 -12.63
N THR A 519 2.65 -2.24 -13.46
CA THR A 519 1.25 -2.07 -13.05
C THR A 519 0.55 -3.41 -12.87
N TYR A 520 0.74 -4.36 -13.80
CA TYR A 520 0.00 -5.62 -13.80
C TYR A 520 0.73 -6.75 -13.06
N GLY A 521 2.00 -6.98 -13.39
CA GLY A 521 2.93 -7.88 -12.71
C GLY A 521 2.34 -9.23 -12.27
N HIS A 522 2.47 -9.53 -10.99
CA HIS A 522 2.04 -10.81 -10.40
C HIS A 522 0.51 -10.95 -10.28
N SER A 523 -0.28 -9.89 -10.50
CA SER A 523 -1.75 -9.92 -10.41
C SER A 523 -2.38 -10.89 -11.40
N LEU A 524 -1.64 -11.25 -12.46
CA LEU A 524 -1.97 -12.30 -13.41
C LEU A 524 -2.31 -13.64 -12.73
N PHE A 525 -1.62 -13.99 -11.63
CA PHE A 525 -1.86 -15.23 -10.89
C PHE A 525 -3.16 -15.21 -10.07
N ALA A 526 -3.73 -14.03 -9.81
CA ALA A 526 -5.01 -13.88 -9.12
C ALA A 526 -6.23 -13.91 -10.06
N LEU A 527 -6.04 -13.83 -11.38
CA LEU A 527 -7.14 -13.95 -12.36
C LEU A 527 -7.91 -15.27 -12.23
N GLN A 528 -7.27 -16.34 -11.77
CA GLN A 528 -7.91 -17.63 -11.48
C GLN A 528 -9.07 -17.53 -10.46
N TYR A 529 -9.12 -16.45 -9.67
CA TYR A 529 -10.15 -16.20 -8.67
C TYR A 529 -11.21 -15.18 -9.12
N LEU A 530 -11.02 -14.49 -10.25
CA LEU A 530 -11.99 -13.52 -10.79
C LEU A 530 -13.41 -14.10 -10.91
N PRO A 531 -13.62 -15.34 -11.41
CA PRO A 531 -14.95 -15.96 -11.42
C PRO A 531 -15.54 -16.16 -10.02
N SER A 532 -14.71 -16.41 -9.02
CA SER A 532 -15.16 -16.58 -7.62
C SER A 532 -15.54 -15.24 -6.98
N ILE A 533 -14.86 -14.14 -7.34
CA ILE A 533 -15.26 -12.78 -6.94
C ILE A 533 -16.62 -12.44 -7.54
N ILE A 534 -16.76 -12.56 -8.87
CA ILE A 534 -17.99 -12.23 -9.59
C ILE A 534 -19.16 -13.08 -9.10
N TYR A 535 -18.93 -14.37 -8.86
CA TYR A 535 -19.95 -15.24 -8.30
C TYR A 535 -20.30 -14.95 -6.83
N TRP A 536 -19.32 -14.58 -5.99
CA TRP A 536 -19.57 -14.13 -4.61
C TRP A 536 -20.40 -12.84 -4.57
N MET A 537 -20.07 -11.87 -5.42
CA MET A 537 -20.85 -10.64 -5.57
C MET A 537 -22.25 -10.91 -6.11
N THR A 538 -22.40 -11.88 -7.03
CA THR A 538 -23.71 -12.31 -7.54
C THR A 538 -24.57 -12.88 -6.42
N LEU A 539 -24.02 -13.74 -5.55
CA LEU A 539 -24.74 -14.30 -4.40
C LEU A 539 -25.13 -13.22 -3.38
N LEU A 540 -24.24 -12.27 -3.07
CA LEU A 540 -24.59 -11.17 -2.17
C LEU A 540 -25.65 -10.26 -2.77
N HIS A 541 -25.53 -9.92 -4.05
CA HIS A 541 -26.52 -9.11 -4.77
C HIS A 541 -27.89 -9.81 -4.80
N SER A 542 -27.96 -11.07 -5.20
CA SER A 542 -29.24 -11.80 -5.33
C SER A 542 -29.96 -12.09 -4.01
N HIS A 543 -29.30 -11.93 -2.85
CA HIS A 543 -29.88 -12.22 -1.54
C HIS A 543 -29.97 -11.03 -0.58
N PHE A 544 -29.18 -9.97 -0.75
CA PHE A 544 -29.12 -8.82 0.17
C PHE A 544 -29.38 -7.44 -0.46
N ASN A 545 -29.33 -7.31 -1.79
CA ASN A 545 -29.62 -6.04 -2.46
C ASN A 545 -31.02 -5.53 -2.07
N GLU A 546 -31.15 -4.21 -1.85
CA GLU A 546 -32.35 -3.50 -1.39
C GLU A 546 -32.85 -3.87 0.04
N LYS A 547 -32.17 -4.73 0.80
CA LYS A 547 -32.62 -5.15 2.16
C LYS A 547 -32.05 -4.34 3.34
N TRP A 548 -30.81 -3.88 3.24
CA TRP A 548 -30.16 -3.06 4.28
C TRP A 548 -30.29 -1.57 3.95
N THR A 549 -30.57 -0.71 4.94
CA THR A 549 -30.34 0.73 4.75
C THR A 549 -28.84 1.05 4.76
N LEU A 550 -28.47 2.24 4.28
CA LEU A 550 -27.09 2.72 4.37
C LEU A 550 -26.66 2.88 5.84
N GLU A 551 -27.55 3.40 6.69
CA GLU A 551 -27.28 3.63 8.11
C GLU A 551 -27.09 2.32 8.88
N ASP A 552 -27.93 1.32 8.65
CA ASP A 552 -27.79 0.00 9.29
C ASP A 552 -26.41 -0.59 8.98
N MET A 553 -26.01 -0.53 7.70
CA MET A 553 -24.71 -1.01 7.24
C MET A 553 -23.56 -0.26 7.91
N GLN A 554 -23.62 1.08 7.98
CA GLN A 554 -22.59 1.90 8.61
C GLN A 554 -22.48 1.66 10.13
N LYS A 555 -23.63 1.59 10.82
CA LYS A 555 -23.70 1.39 12.28
C LYS A 555 -23.30 -0.01 12.73
N ASN A 556 -23.49 -1.03 11.86
CA ASN A 556 -23.28 -2.44 12.22
C ASN A 556 -22.28 -3.16 11.28
N MET A 557 -21.26 -2.47 10.75
CA MET A 557 -20.30 -3.04 9.80
C MET A 557 -19.69 -4.37 10.27
N ASP A 558 -19.36 -4.50 11.57
CA ASP A 558 -18.75 -5.69 12.15
C ASP A 558 -19.74 -6.86 12.35
N THR A 559 -21.05 -6.60 12.26
CA THR A 559 -22.09 -7.65 12.29
C THR A 559 -22.27 -8.28 10.90
N TYR A 560 -22.16 -7.48 9.83
CA TYR A 560 -22.34 -7.93 8.45
C TYR A 560 -21.09 -8.66 7.92
N THR A 561 -20.92 -9.90 8.37
CA THR A 561 -19.79 -10.79 8.04
C THR A 561 -20.19 -11.94 7.11
N VAL A 562 -19.20 -12.65 6.56
CA VAL A 562 -19.44 -13.90 5.82
C VAL A 562 -20.16 -14.94 6.70
N HIS A 563 -19.91 -14.95 8.02
CA HIS A 563 -20.65 -15.80 8.95
C HIS A 563 -22.14 -15.46 8.98
N TYR A 564 -22.50 -14.18 9.11
CA TYR A 564 -23.89 -13.71 9.03
C TYR A 564 -24.57 -14.15 7.72
N ALA A 565 -23.87 -14.02 6.59
CA ALA A 565 -24.39 -14.44 5.29
C ALA A 565 -24.59 -15.97 5.17
N LEU A 566 -23.66 -16.77 5.71
CA LEU A 566 -23.77 -18.24 5.73
C LEU A 566 -24.89 -18.72 6.66
N ASN A 567 -25.08 -18.08 7.81
CA ASN A 567 -26.17 -18.39 8.75
C ASN A 567 -27.53 -18.13 8.09
N LEU A 568 -27.69 -16.98 7.41
CA LEU A 568 -28.90 -16.69 6.65
C LEU A 568 -29.11 -17.61 5.43
N ARG A 569 -28.03 -18.08 4.79
CA ARG A 569 -28.12 -19.14 3.77
C ARG A 569 -28.62 -20.45 4.37
N GLU A 570 -28.28 -20.76 5.62
CA GLU A 570 -28.76 -21.96 6.32
C GLU A 570 -30.21 -21.84 6.79
N THR A 571 -30.63 -20.72 7.40
CA THR A 571 -32.02 -20.54 7.83
C THR A 571 -33.00 -20.43 6.67
N ASN A 572 -32.59 -19.83 5.54
CA ASN A 572 -33.47 -19.59 4.39
C ASN A 572 -33.23 -20.54 3.21
N GLY A 573 -32.36 -21.55 3.35
CA GLY A 573 -32.14 -22.59 2.33
C GLY A 573 -31.53 -22.11 1.00
N TRP A 574 -30.69 -21.06 1.01
CA TRP A 574 -30.18 -20.42 -0.23
C TRP A 574 -29.11 -21.26 -0.96
N GLY A 575 -29.52 -22.31 -1.67
CA GLY A 575 -28.64 -23.13 -2.52
C GLY A 575 -27.63 -23.98 -1.74
N ASP A 576 -26.58 -24.47 -2.39
CA ASP A 576 -25.57 -25.35 -1.79
C ASP A 576 -24.52 -24.58 -0.95
N LYS A 577 -24.20 -25.14 0.22
CA LYS A 577 -23.18 -24.59 1.15
C LYS A 577 -21.77 -24.60 0.55
N ASN A 578 -21.37 -25.67 -0.14
CA ASN A 578 -20.03 -25.79 -0.70
C ASN A 578 -19.78 -24.73 -1.79
N THR A 579 -20.83 -24.39 -2.54
CA THR A 579 -20.86 -23.36 -3.57
C THR A 579 -20.68 -21.96 -3.00
N TRP A 580 -21.38 -21.61 -1.90
CA TRP A 580 -21.12 -20.37 -1.15
C TRP A 580 -19.71 -20.34 -0.55
N GLU A 581 -19.26 -21.43 0.07
CA GLU A 581 -17.92 -21.52 0.67
C GLU A 581 -16.80 -21.37 -0.34
N LYS A 582 -16.92 -21.99 -1.52
CA LYS A 582 -15.96 -21.84 -2.62
C LYS A 582 -15.90 -20.39 -3.11
N ALA A 583 -17.04 -19.71 -3.21
CA ALA A 583 -17.14 -18.33 -3.66
C ALA A 583 -16.38 -17.37 -2.74
N TRP A 584 -16.72 -17.32 -1.43
CA TRP A 584 -16.06 -16.39 -0.51
C TRP A 584 -14.59 -16.75 -0.27
N LYS A 585 -14.22 -18.05 -0.21
CA LYS A 585 -12.82 -18.47 -0.07
C LYS A 585 -11.99 -18.08 -1.30
N GLY A 586 -12.59 -18.08 -2.49
CA GLY A 586 -11.97 -17.55 -3.72
C GLY A 586 -11.83 -16.03 -3.68
N PHE A 587 -12.89 -15.31 -3.29
CA PHE A 587 -12.87 -13.85 -3.11
C PHE A 587 -11.75 -13.40 -2.16
N VAL A 588 -11.68 -13.96 -0.95
CA VAL A 588 -10.68 -13.58 0.06
C VAL A 588 -9.26 -13.94 -0.39
N LYS A 589 -9.06 -15.05 -1.11
CA LYS A 589 -7.75 -15.37 -1.71
C LYS A 589 -7.33 -14.36 -2.77
N ALA A 590 -8.25 -13.92 -3.63
CA ALA A 590 -7.98 -12.88 -4.63
C ALA A 590 -7.61 -11.54 -3.98
N TRP A 591 -8.42 -11.13 -3.00
CA TRP A 591 -8.23 -9.89 -2.26
C TRP A 591 -6.90 -9.89 -1.52
N ASN A 592 -6.62 -10.93 -0.71
CA ASN A 592 -5.38 -11.02 0.05
C ASN A 592 -4.14 -11.21 -0.85
N PHE A 593 -4.27 -11.84 -2.02
CA PHE A 593 -3.18 -11.89 -2.99
C PHE A 593 -2.81 -10.48 -3.47
N VAL A 594 -3.78 -9.67 -3.90
CA VAL A 594 -3.49 -8.30 -4.37
C VAL A 594 -3.09 -7.39 -3.21
N ALA A 595 -3.80 -7.43 -2.08
CA ALA A 595 -3.49 -6.66 -0.89
C ALA A 595 -2.10 -6.97 -0.31
N SER A 596 -1.64 -8.23 -0.32
CA SER A 596 -0.28 -8.56 0.15
C SER A 596 0.83 -8.09 -0.79
N ARG A 597 0.53 -7.85 -2.08
CA ARG A 597 1.48 -7.33 -3.07
C ARG A 597 1.47 -5.80 -3.14
N ILE A 598 0.32 -5.14 -2.92
CA ILE A 598 0.18 -3.67 -2.84
C ILE A 598 0.60 -3.13 -1.46
N CYS A 599 0.31 -3.85 -0.37
CA CYS A 599 0.59 -3.43 1.00
C CYS A 599 1.69 -4.28 1.68
N PRO A 600 2.96 -4.25 1.21
CA PRO A 600 4.00 -5.09 1.78
C PRO A 600 4.23 -4.80 3.27
N GLN A 601 4.33 -5.88 4.05
CA GLN A 601 4.72 -5.90 5.47
C GLN A 601 3.76 -5.21 6.46
N GLN A 602 2.74 -5.96 6.90
CA GLN A 602 2.21 -5.90 8.29
C GLN A 602 2.45 -7.19 9.09
N SER A 603 2.64 -8.34 8.45
CA SER A 603 2.67 -9.67 9.09
C SER A 603 3.96 -10.04 9.84
N ALA A 604 5.03 -9.23 9.73
CA ALA A 604 6.39 -9.67 10.06
C ALA A 604 6.99 -9.17 11.39
N SER A 605 6.40 -8.19 12.07
CA SER A 605 7.04 -7.52 13.23
C SER A 605 6.45 -7.84 14.61
N VAL A 606 5.32 -8.53 14.70
CA VAL A 606 4.54 -8.66 15.97
C VAL A 606 4.95 -9.87 16.83
N LYS A 607 5.81 -10.77 16.34
CA LYS A 607 6.01 -12.09 16.97
C LYS A 607 7.15 -12.23 17.99
N ASN A 608 8.01 -11.23 18.21
CA ASN A 608 9.31 -11.47 18.90
C ASN A 608 9.83 -10.39 19.88
N GLU A 609 9.10 -9.31 20.18
CA GLU A 609 9.57 -8.25 21.10
C GLU A 609 8.56 -8.05 22.25
N ASN A 610 8.73 -8.78 23.36
CA ASN A 610 8.07 -8.49 24.63
C ASN A 610 8.76 -9.18 25.82
N GLN A 611 9.87 -8.61 26.31
CA GLN A 611 10.44 -8.89 27.63
C GLN A 611 11.47 -7.80 28.03
N SER A 612 11.39 -7.39 29.31
CA SER A 612 12.36 -6.57 30.09
C SER A 612 12.38 -5.02 29.96
N ILE A 613 12.05 -4.37 31.09
CA ILE A 613 12.64 -3.15 31.71
C ILE A 613 11.97 -1.77 31.46
N GLU A 614 11.36 -1.25 32.54
CA GLU A 614 11.06 0.16 32.89
C GLU A 614 12.29 0.76 33.67
N SER A 615 12.46 2.05 34.01
CA SER A 615 11.53 3.15 34.33
C SER A 615 12.18 4.57 34.19
N ASP A 616 11.43 5.62 34.53
CA ASP A 616 11.85 6.92 35.13
C ASP A 616 12.32 8.16 34.28
N ASN A 617 11.59 9.30 34.43
CA ASN A 617 11.75 10.70 33.97
C ASN A 617 10.93 11.65 34.88
N LYS A 618 11.31 12.93 35.10
CA LYS A 618 10.32 14.01 35.37
C LYS A 618 10.83 15.41 34.98
N GLU A 619 9.91 16.14 34.33
CA GLU A 619 9.42 17.53 34.58
C GLU A 619 10.11 18.39 35.67
N GLN A 620 10.09 19.72 35.65
CA GLN A 620 9.14 20.72 35.07
C GLN A 620 9.92 21.87 34.36
N LYS A 621 9.42 22.57 33.30
CA LYS A 621 8.30 23.56 33.18
C LYS A 621 8.57 24.84 34.02
N TYR A 622 8.31 26.09 33.61
CA TYR A 622 7.47 26.70 32.54
C TYR A 622 8.30 27.43 31.41
N GLU A 623 7.99 28.52 30.68
CA GLU A 623 7.05 29.69 30.79
C GLU A 623 6.79 30.42 29.42
N LEU A 624 6.39 31.71 29.44
CA LEU A 624 5.79 32.57 28.37
C LEU A 624 6.75 33.71 27.91
N GLU A 625 6.56 34.56 26.87
CA GLU A 625 5.56 34.77 25.77
C GLU A 625 6.28 35.43 24.51
N GLU A 626 5.79 36.26 23.54
CA GLU A 626 4.55 37.03 23.22
C GLU A 626 4.44 37.43 21.70
N LYS A 627 3.31 38.05 21.28
CA LYS A 627 3.08 39.06 20.18
C LYS A 627 3.49 38.86 18.69
N LYS A 628 2.53 38.31 17.91
CA LYS A 628 1.71 38.92 16.81
C LYS A 628 2.28 39.71 15.59
N SER A 629 1.57 39.48 14.45
CA SER A 629 1.34 40.33 13.24
C SER A 629 2.51 40.49 12.23
N GLU A 630 2.31 40.60 10.90
CA GLU A 630 1.13 40.99 10.07
C GLU A 630 0.89 40.07 8.84
N ILE A 631 -0.26 40.21 8.17
CA ILE A 631 -0.60 39.59 6.86
C ILE A 631 -0.49 40.63 5.75
N ASN A 632 0.02 40.25 4.57
CA ASN A 632 -0.25 40.95 3.31
C ASN A 632 -0.52 39.93 2.19
N SER A 633 -1.55 40.19 1.38
CA SER A 633 -1.97 39.38 0.24
C SER A 633 -1.20 39.74 -1.04
N PHE A 634 -1.29 38.86 -2.05
CA PHE A 634 -1.15 39.28 -3.45
C PHE A 634 -1.96 38.36 -4.38
N ASP A 635 -2.85 38.98 -5.16
CA ASP A 635 -3.72 38.35 -6.16
C ASP A 635 -3.11 38.39 -7.58
N ASP A 636 -3.95 38.11 -8.58
CA ASP A 636 -3.78 38.34 -10.03
C ASP A 636 -2.86 37.40 -10.84
N VAL A 637 -3.46 36.31 -11.36
CA VAL A 637 -3.26 35.89 -12.77
C VAL A 637 -4.64 35.64 -13.41
N LYS A 638 -4.79 36.02 -14.68
CA LYS A 638 -6.09 36.17 -15.37
C LYS A 638 -6.65 34.87 -15.95
N ALA A 639 -7.99 34.81 -16.05
CA ALA A 639 -8.76 33.69 -16.58
C ALA A 639 -8.64 33.52 -18.10
N ASP A 640 -8.78 32.27 -18.58
CA ASP A 640 -8.76 31.93 -20.01
C ASP A 640 -9.60 30.66 -20.30
N SER A 641 -10.90 30.85 -20.60
CA SER A 641 -11.87 29.80 -21.01
C SER A 641 -12.02 28.60 -20.05
N ASP A 642 -12.69 28.85 -18.92
CA ASP A 642 -12.78 27.91 -17.78
C ASP A 642 -13.36 26.54 -18.16
N GLU A 643 -14.38 26.43 -19.03
CA GLU A 643 -14.96 25.13 -19.39
C GLU A 643 -13.96 24.22 -20.14
N ALA A 644 -13.24 24.77 -21.12
CA ALA A 644 -12.27 23.99 -21.90
C ALA A 644 -11.06 23.57 -21.06
N GLN A 645 -10.66 24.40 -20.09
CA GLN A 645 -9.66 24.02 -19.10
C GLN A 645 -10.21 23.01 -18.09
N MET A 646 -11.43 23.18 -17.57
CA MET A 646 -12.11 22.25 -16.65
C MET A 646 -12.32 20.86 -17.26
N GLU A 647 -12.77 20.76 -18.51
CA GLU A 647 -12.96 19.47 -19.19
C GLU A 647 -11.61 18.74 -19.30
N LYS A 648 -10.54 19.46 -19.65
CA LYS A 648 -9.18 18.91 -19.79
C LYS A 648 -8.53 18.58 -18.44
N LEU A 649 -8.77 19.42 -17.42
CA LEU A 649 -8.36 19.20 -16.03
C LEU A 649 -9.08 17.98 -15.45
N LYS A 650 -10.41 17.91 -15.52
CA LYS A 650 -11.21 16.75 -15.09
C LYS A 650 -10.73 15.47 -15.76
N ASN A 651 -10.58 15.45 -17.07
CA ASN A 651 -10.08 14.26 -17.77
C ASN A 651 -8.63 13.92 -17.38
N SER A 652 -7.76 14.90 -17.09
CA SER A 652 -6.40 14.65 -16.58
C SER A 652 -6.36 14.19 -15.11
N PHE A 653 -7.26 14.68 -14.26
CA PHE A 653 -7.44 14.26 -12.87
C PHE A 653 -8.03 12.87 -12.79
N VAL A 654 -9.05 12.56 -13.59
CA VAL A 654 -9.61 11.21 -13.70
C VAL A 654 -8.55 10.23 -14.23
N ALA A 655 -7.71 10.63 -15.20
CA ALA A 655 -6.63 9.79 -15.70
C ALA A 655 -5.50 9.56 -14.66
N LYS A 656 -5.07 10.61 -13.94
CA LYS A 656 -4.08 10.48 -12.84
C LYS A 656 -4.62 9.67 -11.67
N ASN A 657 -5.81 10.00 -11.19
CA ASN A 657 -6.44 9.30 -10.07
C ASN A 657 -6.72 7.83 -10.44
N ALA A 658 -7.17 7.51 -11.66
CA ALA A 658 -7.40 6.12 -12.06
C ALA A 658 -6.11 5.28 -12.16
N LEU A 659 -4.93 5.89 -12.25
CA LEU A 659 -3.63 5.20 -12.18
C LEU A 659 -3.10 5.10 -10.74
N ASN A 660 -3.31 6.13 -9.91
CA ASN A 660 -2.78 6.19 -8.54
C ASN A 660 -3.71 5.65 -7.44
N GLN A 661 -5.03 5.51 -7.68
CA GLN A 661 -6.01 5.17 -6.62
C GLN A 661 -5.76 3.81 -5.93
N CYS A 662 -5.06 2.87 -6.56
CA CYS A 662 -4.64 1.61 -5.92
C CYS A 662 -3.34 1.72 -5.13
N GLU A 663 -2.56 2.79 -5.30
CA GLU A 663 -1.26 3.00 -4.63
C GLU A 663 -1.44 3.70 -3.28
N ASP A 664 -2.37 4.67 -3.19
CA ASP A 664 -2.67 5.41 -1.96
C ASP A 664 -3.71 4.71 -1.05
N LEU A 665 -4.67 3.96 -1.62
CA LEU A 665 -5.67 3.20 -0.85
C LEU A 665 -5.13 1.84 -0.41
N ALA A 666 -4.53 1.80 0.78
CA ALA A 666 -3.99 0.58 1.37
C ALA A 666 -5.08 -0.50 1.59
N LEU A 667 -5.17 -1.48 0.67
CA LEU A 667 -6.06 -2.64 0.79
C LEU A 667 -5.80 -3.39 2.13
N PRO A 668 -6.78 -3.51 3.04
CA PRO A 668 -6.62 -4.29 4.26
C PRO A 668 -6.58 -5.79 3.95
N LEU A 669 -5.78 -6.56 4.70
CA LEU A 669 -5.81 -8.02 4.63
C LEU A 669 -7.05 -8.56 5.37
N LEU A 670 -7.91 -9.28 4.64
CA LEU A 670 -9.10 -9.93 5.17
C LEU A 670 -8.68 -11.23 5.84
N GLY A 671 -8.38 -11.16 7.15
CA GLY A 671 -7.80 -12.26 7.92
C GLY A 671 -6.26 -12.33 7.80
N LYS A 672 -5.60 -12.77 8.89
CA LYS A 672 -4.13 -12.77 9.04
C LYS A 672 -3.47 -14.16 9.01
N ASN A 673 -4.27 -15.24 8.96
CA ASN A 673 -3.83 -16.63 9.04
C ASN A 673 -4.34 -17.45 7.85
N GLU A 674 -3.80 -18.65 7.62
CA GLU A 674 -4.32 -19.58 6.60
C GLU A 674 -5.74 -20.08 6.93
N ASN A 675 -6.04 -20.21 8.23
CA ASN A 675 -7.36 -20.53 8.77
C ASN A 675 -8.16 -19.24 9.00
N ILE A 676 -8.69 -18.65 7.93
CA ILE A 676 -9.56 -17.46 7.99
C ILE A 676 -10.97 -17.92 8.34
N LEU A 677 -11.55 -17.39 9.42
CA LEU A 677 -12.92 -17.72 9.83
C LEU A 677 -13.94 -16.85 9.07
N PRO A 678 -15.15 -17.34 8.80
CA PRO A 678 -16.23 -16.53 8.20
C PRO A 678 -16.60 -15.27 9.01
N ALA A 679 -16.31 -15.24 10.32
CA ALA A 679 -16.54 -14.07 11.17
C ALA A 679 -15.47 -12.97 10.96
N ASP A 680 -14.26 -13.32 10.54
CA ASP A 680 -13.14 -12.37 10.35
C ASP A 680 -13.28 -11.51 9.08
N ILE A 681 -14.30 -11.77 8.26
CA ILE A 681 -14.45 -11.23 6.91
C ILE A 681 -15.76 -10.44 6.84
N PRO A 682 -15.71 -9.09 6.78
CA PRO A 682 -16.90 -8.29 6.53
C PRO A 682 -17.42 -8.47 5.09
N LEU A 683 -18.69 -8.17 4.86
CA LEU A 683 -19.35 -8.24 3.55
C LEU A 683 -19.09 -6.99 2.69
N TRP A 684 -18.84 -5.82 3.33
CA TRP A 684 -18.64 -4.55 2.63
C TRP A 684 -17.60 -4.56 1.49
N PRO A 685 -16.46 -5.31 1.55
CA PRO A 685 -15.48 -5.36 0.47
C PRO A 685 -15.98 -6.03 -0.82
N ALA A 686 -17.19 -6.62 -0.80
CA ALA A 686 -17.83 -7.26 -1.96
C ALA A 686 -19.13 -6.55 -2.40
N LEU A 687 -19.47 -5.40 -1.82
CA LEU A 687 -20.65 -4.60 -2.23
C LEU A 687 -20.19 -3.46 -3.16
N GLU A 688 -20.68 -3.43 -4.39
CA GLU A 688 -20.40 -2.34 -5.36
C GLU A 688 -21.55 -1.34 -5.36
N CYS A 689 -21.38 -0.14 -4.81
CA CYS A 689 -22.47 0.83 -4.64
C CYS A 689 -22.24 2.13 -5.45
N LYS A 690 -23.24 3.03 -5.44
CA LYS A 690 -23.19 4.35 -6.11
C LYS A 690 -22.97 5.53 -5.17
N ASN A 691 -22.91 5.29 -3.85
CA ASN A 691 -22.75 6.38 -2.91
C ASN A 691 -21.26 6.68 -2.73
N ASP A 692 -20.85 7.87 -3.15
CA ASP A 692 -19.46 8.30 -3.07
C ASP A 692 -19.03 8.52 -1.60
N GLU A 693 -19.98 8.67 -0.66
CA GLU A 693 -19.77 8.74 0.80
C GLU A 693 -19.15 7.47 1.43
N LEU A 694 -18.96 6.39 0.67
CA LEU A 694 -18.28 5.17 1.12
C LEU A 694 -17.09 4.86 0.21
N ASP A 695 -16.00 5.63 0.37
CA ASP A 695 -14.72 5.40 -0.34
C ASP A 695 -14.22 3.94 -0.25
N LYS A 696 -14.42 3.30 0.92
CA LYS A 696 -14.11 1.89 1.15
C LYS A 696 -14.80 0.94 0.17
N ILE A 697 -15.98 1.28 -0.34
CA ILE A 697 -16.69 0.49 -1.36
C ILE A 697 -16.07 0.63 -2.75
N GLN A 698 -15.39 1.75 -3.07
CA GLN A 698 -14.76 1.92 -4.39
C GLN A 698 -13.65 0.89 -4.66
N MET A 699 -13.10 0.27 -3.60
CA MET A 699 -12.00 -0.69 -3.65
C MET A 699 -12.32 -1.94 -4.50
N ILE A 700 -13.57 -2.45 -4.49
CA ILE A 700 -13.94 -3.61 -5.32
C ILE A 700 -14.06 -3.26 -6.81
N ARG A 701 -14.54 -2.06 -7.13
CA ARG A 701 -14.58 -1.52 -8.50
C ARG A 701 -13.18 -1.42 -9.09
N LEU A 702 -12.23 -0.92 -8.29
CA LEU A 702 -10.82 -0.80 -8.67
C LEU A 702 -10.16 -2.17 -8.86
N LEU A 703 -10.33 -3.09 -7.90
CA LEU A 703 -9.80 -4.46 -7.97
C LEU A 703 -10.32 -5.24 -9.20
N LEU A 704 -11.61 -5.11 -9.51
CA LEU A 704 -12.20 -5.76 -10.68
C LEU A 704 -11.79 -5.11 -12.00
N ARG A 705 -11.61 -3.78 -12.04
CA ARG A 705 -11.06 -3.10 -13.22
C ARG A 705 -9.65 -3.58 -13.49
N HIS A 706 -8.81 -3.58 -12.45
CA HIS A 706 -7.45 -4.09 -12.50
C HIS A 706 -7.40 -5.51 -13.07
N PHE A 707 -8.20 -6.45 -12.56
CA PHE A 707 -8.23 -7.81 -13.13
C PHE A 707 -8.70 -7.88 -14.59
N VAL A 708 -9.66 -7.05 -15.00
CA VAL A 708 -10.06 -6.96 -16.41
C VAL A 708 -8.91 -6.41 -17.28
N ASP A 709 -8.18 -5.42 -16.80
CA ASP A 709 -7.07 -4.79 -17.54
C ASP A 709 -5.82 -5.68 -17.59
N VAL A 710 -5.51 -6.42 -16.52
CA VAL A 710 -4.48 -7.49 -16.49
C VAL A 710 -4.82 -8.58 -17.51
N HIS A 711 -6.07 -9.07 -17.51
CA HIS A 711 -6.55 -10.12 -18.43
C HIS A 711 -6.49 -9.65 -19.89
N ASN A 712 -7.07 -8.48 -20.17
CA ASN A 712 -7.11 -7.91 -21.52
C ASN A 712 -5.70 -7.57 -22.03
N THR A 713 -4.81 -7.08 -21.16
CA THR A 713 -3.40 -6.82 -21.52
C THR A 713 -2.63 -8.10 -21.78
N CYS A 714 -2.85 -9.16 -21.00
CA CYS A 714 -2.25 -10.48 -21.26
C CYS A 714 -2.69 -11.03 -22.63
N LEU A 715 -3.98 -11.06 -22.93
CA LEU A 715 -4.48 -11.48 -24.25
C LEU A 715 -3.92 -10.59 -25.38
N LYS A 716 -3.92 -9.27 -25.21
CA LYS A 716 -3.38 -8.31 -26.18
C LYS A 716 -1.88 -8.49 -26.43
N ASN A 717 -1.11 -8.90 -25.42
CA ASN A 717 0.34 -9.13 -25.53
C ASN A 717 0.63 -10.49 -26.18
N CYS A 718 -0.08 -11.55 -25.79
CA CYS A 718 0.08 -12.89 -26.38
C CYS A 718 -0.40 -12.96 -27.84
N LEU A 719 -1.50 -12.28 -28.17
CA LEU A 719 -2.09 -12.28 -29.52
C LEU A 719 -1.47 -11.24 -30.47
N GLN A 720 -0.51 -10.43 -30.03
CA GLN A 720 -0.07 -9.21 -30.73
C GLN A 720 0.46 -9.47 -32.16
N SER A 721 0.98 -10.67 -32.43
CA SER A 721 1.41 -11.16 -33.75
C SER A 721 0.25 -11.57 -34.68
N ALA A 722 -0.89 -12.01 -34.11
CA ALA A 722 -2.10 -12.43 -34.83
C ALA A 722 -3.22 -11.36 -34.81
N ALA A 723 -3.05 -10.27 -34.05
CA ALA A 723 -4.10 -9.32 -33.65
C ALA A 723 -4.73 -8.45 -34.76
N LYS A 724 -4.44 -8.69 -36.05
CA LYS A 724 -5.15 -8.00 -37.15
C LYS A 724 -6.58 -8.48 -37.30
N ASP A 725 -6.81 -9.80 -37.19
CA ASP A 725 -8.12 -10.41 -37.48
C ASP A 725 -8.92 -10.79 -36.21
N TYR A 726 -8.27 -10.83 -35.05
CA TYR A 726 -8.90 -11.21 -33.77
C TYR A 726 -9.78 -10.12 -33.13
N LYS A 727 -10.00 -8.99 -33.81
CA LYS A 727 -10.71 -7.84 -33.22
C LYS A 727 -12.21 -8.10 -33.05
N GLU A 728 -12.72 -7.67 -31.89
CA GLU A 728 -14.13 -7.43 -31.55
C GLU A 728 -15.13 -8.60 -31.55
N LYS A 729 -14.88 -9.71 -32.27
CA LYS A 729 -15.85 -10.83 -32.36
C LYS A 729 -16.07 -11.62 -31.06
N HIS A 730 -15.13 -11.56 -30.12
CA HIS A 730 -15.18 -12.31 -28.87
C HIS A 730 -14.94 -11.40 -27.66
N THR A 731 -15.99 -10.67 -27.28
CA THR A 731 -16.06 -9.90 -26.01
C THR A 731 -17.16 -10.43 -25.11
N ILE A 732 -16.85 -10.74 -23.85
CA ILE A 732 -17.83 -11.10 -22.82
C ILE A 732 -17.99 -9.96 -21.80
N MET A 733 -19.16 -9.86 -21.18
CA MET A 733 -19.36 -8.94 -20.05
C MET A 733 -18.70 -9.51 -18.80
N LEU A 734 -18.18 -8.65 -17.91
CA LEU A 734 -17.58 -9.08 -16.64
C LEU A 734 -18.55 -9.96 -15.80
N THR A 735 -19.85 -9.68 -15.85
CA THR A 735 -20.91 -10.45 -15.18
C THR A 735 -21.17 -11.83 -15.78
N GLN A 736 -20.55 -12.18 -16.91
CA GLN A 736 -20.59 -13.49 -17.56
C GLN A 736 -19.35 -14.36 -17.25
N VAL A 737 -18.37 -13.82 -16.51
CA VAL A 737 -17.15 -14.53 -16.09
C VAL A 737 -17.49 -15.45 -14.91
N LEU A 738 -17.88 -16.70 -15.23
CA LEU A 738 -18.37 -17.68 -14.25
C LEU A 738 -17.45 -18.90 -14.10
N LYS A 739 -16.45 -19.04 -14.97
CA LYS A 739 -15.48 -20.15 -14.97
C LYS A 739 -14.04 -19.67 -15.15
N ASN A 740 -13.10 -20.48 -14.67
CA ASN A 740 -11.67 -20.36 -14.99
C ASN A 740 -11.38 -20.56 -16.49
N GLU A 741 -12.32 -21.15 -17.23
CA GLU A 741 -12.32 -21.25 -18.70
C GLU A 741 -12.43 -19.86 -19.37
N ASP A 742 -13.09 -18.89 -18.75
CA ASP A 742 -13.35 -17.56 -19.34
C ASP A 742 -12.14 -16.62 -19.22
N VAL A 743 -11.25 -16.88 -18.26
CA VAL A 743 -10.12 -16.02 -17.86
C VAL A 743 -8.76 -16.64 -18.19
N VAL A 744 -7.71 -15.80 -18.28
CA VAL A 744 -6.29 -16.26 -18.29
C VAL A 744 -5.91 -16.77 -16.89
N SER A 745 -6.41 -17.95 -16.53
CA SER A 745 -6.23 -18.59 -15.22
C SER A 745 -4.88 -19.29 -15.11
N LEU A 746 -3.94 -18.74 -14.33
CA LEU A 746 -2.60 -19.30 -14.14
C LEU A 746 -2.24 -19.41 -12.65
N ASP A 747 -1.82 -20.60 -12.20
CA ASP A 747 -1.33 -20.84 -10.83
C ASP A 747 0.19 -20.56 -10.75
N GLU A 748 0.61 -19.70 -9.82
CA GLU A 748 2.02 -19.40 -9.53
C GLU A 748 2.81 -20.69 -9.19
N ASN A 749 2.14 -21.72 -8.65
CA ASN A 749 2.74 -23.02 -8.33
C ASN A 749 2.90 -23.96 -9.54
N GLU A 750 2.06 -23.82 -10.57
CA GLU A 750 2.16 -24.63 -11.80
C GLU A 750 3.16 -24.03 -12.79
N LEU A 751 3.28 -22.70 -12.81
CA LEU A 751 4.26 -21.99 -13.64
C LEU A 751 5.65 -21.94 -12.96
N LEU A 752 5.71 -21.51 -11.69
CA LEU A 752 6.96 -21.09 -11.04
C LEU A 752 7.39 -21.96 -9.85
N GLN A 753 6.54 -22.09 -8.83
CA GLN A 753 7.09 -22.30 -7.48
C GLN A 753 7.57 -23.73 -7.17
N PHE A 754 8.82 -23.78 -6.72
CA PHE A 754 9.25 -24.66 -5.63
C PHE A 754 9.59 -23.73 -4.46
N ASP A 755 8.82 -23.78 -3.38
CA ASP A 755 9.28 -23.17 -2.12
C ASP A 755 10.47 -24.00 -1.61
N ILE A 756 11.58 -23.33 -1.34
CA ILE A 756 12.82 -23.94 -0.85
C ILE A 756 12.58 -24.55 0.54
N PHE A 757 11.71 -23.97 1.37
CA PHE A 757 11.28 -24.60 2.62
C PHE A 757 10.54 -25.91 2.39
N PHE A 758 9.70 -25.98 1.36
CA PHE A 758 9.05 -27.22 0.97
C PHE A 758 10.08 -28.25 0.48
N TYR A 759 11.10 -27.86 -0.29
CA TYR A 759 12.16 -28.79 -0.71
C TYR A 759 13.00 -29.34 0.45
N TYR A 760 13.42 -28.50 1.41
CA TYR A 760 14.15 -28.98 2.61
C TYR A 760 13.27 -29.86 3.51
N ARG A 761 12.00 -29.49 3.72
CA ARG A 761 11.03 -30.31 4.48
C ARG A 761 10.73 -31.62 3.74
N PHE A 762 10.70 -31.60 2.41
CA PHE A 762 10.53 -32.77 1.56
C PHE A 762 11.77 -33.67 1.62
N LEU A 763 13.00 -33.14 1.62
CA LEU A 763 14.22 -33.93 1.84
C LEU A 763 14.17 -34.68 3.19
N LEU A 764 13.71 -33.99 4.25
CA LEU A 764 13.52 -34.59 5.58
C LEU A 764 12.47 -35.73 5.57
N LEU A 765 11.45 -35.62 4.72
CA LEU A 765 10.39 -36.63 4.56
C LEU A 765 10.73 -37.72 3.52
N PHE A 766 11.66 -37.46 2.60
CA PHE A 766 12.08 -38.40 1.55
C PHE A 766 12.81 -39.62 2.12
N HIS A 767 13.44 -39.45 3.29
CA HIS A 767 13.97 -40.55 4.10
C HIS A 767 12.89 -41.44 4.76
N LEU A 768 11.60 -41.08 4.68
CA LEU A 768 10.52 -41.76 5.41
C LEU A 768 9.39 -42.33 4.52
N ASN A 769 9.10 -41.78 3.33
CA ASN A 769 8.15 -42.41 2.39
C ASN A 769 8.31 -41.89 0.94
N LEU A 770 8.46 -42.80 -0.03
CA LEU A 770 8.32 -42.51 -1.46
C LEU A 770 6.90 -42.85 -1.97
N CYS A 771 6.39 -42.03 -2.89
CA CYS A 771 5.60 -42.35 -4.11
C CYS A 771 4.48 -41.35 -4.44
N PHE A 772 3.82 -40.74 -3.46
CA PHE A 772 2.46 -40.18 -3.67
C PHE A 772 2.33 -38.73 -4.19
N LEU A 773 3.42 -38.04 -4.56
CA LEU A 773 3.40 -36.61 -4.95
C LEU A 773 3.81 -36.30 -6.41
N HIS A 774 3.66 -37.26 -7.33
CA HIS A 774 3.92 -37.07 -8.76
C HIS A 774 2.89 -36.16 -9.50
N GLY A 775 1.87 -35.64 -8.83
CA GLY A 775 0.67 -35.06 -9.46
C GLY A 775 0.76 -33.61 -9.97
N LYS A 776 1.63 -32.75 -9.43
CA LYS A 776 1.73 -31.32 -9.85
C LYS A 776 2.91 -31.09 -10.78
N LYS A 777 2.64 -31.25 -12.08
CA LYS A 777 3.59 -31.00 -13.18
C LYS A 777 3.88 -29.50 -13.35
N ARG A 778 5.15 -29.11 -13.31
CA ARG A 778 5.59 -27.71 -13.49
C ARG A 778 5.87 -27.40 -14.95
N MET A 779 5.18 -26.42 -15.52
CA MET A 779 5.16 -26.21 -16.98
C MET A 779 6.52 -25.86 -17.56
N ILE A 780 7.29 -24.97 -16.92
CA ILE A 780 8.63 -24.58 -17.36
C ILE A 780 9.62 -25.74 -17.16
N GLN A 781 9.69 -26.31 -15.97
CA GLN A 781 10.68 -27.35 -15.63
C GLN A 781 10.51 -28.64 -16.45
N GLU A 782 9.28 -29.03 -16.83
CA GLU A 782 9.06 -30.15 -17.77
C GLU A 782 9.61 -29.90 -19.19
N CYS A 783 9.86 -28.64 -19.56
CA CYS A 783 10.41 -28.28 -20.87
C CYS A 783 11.94 -28.08 -20.84
N VAL A 784 12.58 -28.19 -19.68
CA VAL A 784 14.03 -28.01 -19.48
C VAL A 784 14.71 -29.39 -19.35
N PRO A 785 15.52 -29.84 -20.32
CA PRO A 785 16.21 -31.13 -20.22
C PRO A 785 17.19 -31.16 -19.05
N GLN A 786 17.00 -32.11 -18.14
CA GLN A 786 17.91 -32.34 -17.01
C GLN A 786 19.03 -33.30 -17.42
N GLN A 787 20.03 -32.79 -18.14
CA GLN A 787 21.24 -33.53 -18.51
C GLN A 787 22.43 -33.05 -17.66
N LEU A 788 22.55 -33.61 -16.47
CA LEU A 788 23.67 -33.35 -15.56
C LEU A 788 24.88 -34.19 -15.99
N VAL A 789 25.85 -33.55 -16.66
CA VAL A 789 27.14 -34.17 -17.01
C VAL A 789 28.23 -33.48 -16.18
N TYR A 790 28.93 -34.26 -15.35
CA TYR A 790 30.03 -33.75 -14.53
C TYR A 790 31.15 -33.15 -15.39
N GLY A 791 31.79 -32.09 -14.92
CA GLY A 791 32.88 -31.41 -15.64
C GLY A 791 32.49 -30.65 -16.92
N LYS A 792 31.20 -30.49 -17.25
CA LYS A 792 30.74 -29.76 -18.45
C LYS A 792 29.74 -28.66 -18.11
N LYS A 793 30.06 -27.41 -18.46
CA LYS A 793 29.15 -26.24 -18.34
C LYS A 793 27.89 -26.49 -19.19
N TYR A 794 26.79 -26.90 -18.57
CA TYR A 794 25.52 -27.13 -19.28
C TYR A 794 24.80 -25.81 -19.54
N GLN A 795 24.80 -25.38 -20.81
CA GLN A 795 24.02 -24.22 -21.26
C GLN A 795 22.54 -24.44 -20.92
N PHE A 796 21.90 -23.44 -20.30
CA PHE A 796 20.48 -23.52 -20.03
C PHE A 796 19.71 -23.58 -21.36
N THR A 797 18.94 -24.65 -21.54
CA THR A 797 18.09 -24.86 -22.71
C THR A 797 16.67 -25.16 -22.25
N CYS A 798 15.69 -24.74 -23.04
CA CYS A 798 14.28 -25.00 -22.80
C CYS A 798 13.56 -25.21 -24.13
N ASN A 799 12.70 -26.22 -24.20
CA ASN A 799 11.86 -26.47 -25.37
C ASN A 799 10.70 -25.46 -25.42
N LEU A 800 11.04 -24.24 -25.84
CA LEU A 800 10.08 -23.13 -25.95
C LEU A 800 8.89 -23.45 -26.86
N ALA A 801 9.05 -24.29 -27.89
CA ALA A 801 7.94 -24.70 -28.75
C ALA A 801 6.93 -25.60 -28.03
N MET A 802 7.41 -26.54 -27.22
CA MET A 802 6.55 -27.38 -26.38
C MET A 802 5.85 -26.57 -25.29
N LEU A 803 6.53 -25.57 -24.71
CA LEU A 803 5.96 -24.67 -23.72
C LEU A 803 4.94 -23.70 -24.32
N GLU A 804 5.22 -23.13 -25.50
CA GLU A 804 4.32 -22.23 -26.24
C GLU A 804 2.98 -22.90 -26.50
N ASN A 805 2.99 -24.07 -27.16
CA ASN A 805 1.77 -24.83 -27.48
C ASN A 805 0.96 -25.21 -26.23
N ARG A 806 1.65 -25.49 -25.10
CA ARG A 806 1.02 -25.79 -23.80
C ARG A 806 0.37 -24.58 -23.15
N LEU A 807 0.98 -23.40 -23.30
CA LEU A 807 0.42 -22.13 -22.80
C LEU A 807 -0.71 -21.64 -23.71
N GLU A 808 -0.59 -21.78 -25.03
CA GLU A 808 -1.64 -21.48 -26.00
C GLU A 808 -2.92 -22.25 -25.69
N GLY A 809 -2.86 -23.58 -25.74
CA GLY A 809 -4.03 -24.46 -25.57
C GLY A 809 -4.68 -24.40 -24.18
N ARG A 810 -3.98 -23.89 -23.16
CA ARG A 810 -4.49 -23.82 -21.76
C ARG A 810 -4.91 -22.40 -21.35
N LEU A 811 -4.20 -21.38 -21.80
CA LEU A 811 -4.34 -20.00 -21.30
C LEU A 811 -4.93 -19.03 -22.32
N ILE A 812 -4.79 -19.26 -23.62
CA ILE A 812 -5.17 -18.30 -24.68
C ILE A 812 -6.31 -18.84 -25.56
N ALA A 813 -6.30 -20.13 -25.88
CA ALA A 813 -7.35 -20.77 -26.67
C ALA A 813 -8.73 -20.59 -26.02
N GLY A 814 -9.70 -20.11 -26.81
CA GLY A 814 -11.09 -19.88 -26.37
C GLY A 814 -11.33 -18.66 -25.47
N LYS A 815 -10.30 -17.91 -25.06
CA LYS A 815 -10.50 -16.73 -24.19
C LYS A 815 -11.10 -15.56 -24.96
N SER A 816 -12.02 -14.85 -24.31
CA SER A 816 -12.61 -13.61 -24.82
C SER A 816 -12.04 -12.39 -24.08
N PHE A 817 -12.04 -11.22 -24.73
CA PHE A 817 -11.78 -9.97 -24.02
C PHE A 817 -12.93 -9.66 -23.06
N ILE A 818 -12.63 -9.20 -21.85
CA ILE A 818 -13.65 -8.90 -20.84
C ILE A 818 -13.99 -7.41 -20.90
N LYS A 819 -15.27 -7.10 -21.05
CA LYS A 819 -15.81 -5.74 -20.99
C LYS A 819 -16.19 -5.40 -19.56
N PHE A 820 -15.46 -4.45 -18.97
CA PHE A 820 -15.74 -3.97 -17.61
C PHE A 820 -17.13 -3.30 -17.53
N SER A 821 -18.02 -3.90 -16.74
CA SER A 821 -19.36 -3.37 -16.45
C SER A 821 -19.89 -4.06 -15.20
N LEU A 822 -20.19 -3.27 -14.16
CA LEU A 822 -20.78 -3.76 -12.91
C LEU A 822 -22.27 -3.43 -12.80
N ARG A 823 -22.94 -3.03 -13.89
CA ARG A 823 -24.37 -2.64 -13.90
C ARG A 823 -25.28 -3.68 -13.23
N ASP A 824 -24.99 -4.96 -13.44
CA ASP A 824 -25.84 -6.07 -12.99
C ASP A 824 -25.43 -6.60 -11.59
N LEU A 825 -24.34 -6.06 -11.01
CA LEU A 825 -23.85 -6.33 -9.65
C LEU A 825 -23.90 -5.08 -8.75
N LYS A 826 -24.42 -3.96 -9.26
CA LYS A 826 -24.48 -2.70 -8.53
C LYS A 826 -25.51 -2.83 -7.42
N PHE A 827 -25.01 -2.93 -6.20
CA PHE A 827 -25.77 -3.01 -4.96
C PHE A 827 -26.47 -1.69 -4.69
N GLU A 828 -27.73 -1.75 -4.30
CA GLU A 828 -28.56 -0.60 -3.97
C GLU A 828 -29.12 -0.81 -2.55
N PHE A 829 -29.04 0.21 -1.71
CA PHE A 829 -29.55 0.12 -0.33
C PHE A 829 -31.05 0.37 -0.30
N ARG A 830 -31.71 -0.17 0.72
CA ARG A 830 -33.09 0.17 1.10
C ARG A 830 -33.19 1.70 1.25
N ASP A 831 -34.26 2.28 0.74
CA ASP A 831 -34.54 3.73 0.75
C ASP A 831 -33.48 4.62 0.04
N GLN A 832 -32.48 4.05 -0.68
CA GLN A 832 -31.41 4.81 -1.35
C GLN A 832 -31.91 5.73 -2.48
N HIS A 833 -32.97 5.33 -3.18
CA HIS A 833 -33.43 6.06 -4.35
C HIS A 833 -34.49 7.10 -4.01
N ASP A 834 -34.35 8.28 -4.59
CA ASP A 834 -35.52 9.12 -4.83
C ASP A 834 -36.40 8.45 -5.91
N MET A 835 -37.52 7.87 -5.48
CA MET A 835 -38.46 7.18 -6.37
C MET A 835 -39.09 8.13 -7.40
N ARG A 836 -39.21 9.42 -7.11
CA ARG A 836 -39.87 10.39 -8.00
C ARG A 836 -39.08 10.57 -9.33
N PRO A 837 -37.74 10.77 -9.34
CA PRO A 837 -36.87 10.58 -10.50
C PRO A 837 -36.96 9.22 -11.17
N VAL A 838 -37.08 8.11 -10.42
CA VAL A 838 -37.16 6.76 -11.00
C VAL A 838 -38.47 6.59 -11.77
N ILE A 839 -39.61 7.00 -11.18
CA ILE A 839 -40.93 7.12 -11.82
C ILE A 839 -40.84 8.01 -13.06
N ALA A 840 -40.25 9.21 -12.95
CA ALA A 840 -40.08 10.12 -14.08
C ALA A 840 -39.17 9.53 -15.18
N GLN A 841 -38.14 8.76 -14.84
CA GLN A 841 -37.27 8.06 -15.77
C GLN A 841 -38.02 6.93 -16.49
N ILE A 842 -38.84 6.15 -15.79
CA ILE A 842 -39.70 5.11 -16.38
C ILE A 842 -40.69 5.76 -17.36
N SER A 843 -41.38 6.82 -16.97
CA SER A 843 -42.30 7.57 -17.84
C SER A 843 -41.61 8.15 -19.09
N ARG A 844 -40.33 8.55 -18.99
CA ARG A 844 -39.52 9.00 -20.15
C ARG A 844 -39.06 7.83 -21.04
N LYS A 845 -38.65 6.71 -20.43
CA LYS A 845 -38.18 5.47 -21.08
C LYS A 845 -39.29 4.72 -21.81
N HIS A 846 -40.52 4.80 -21.29
CA HIS A 846 -41.72 4.13 -21.77
C HIS A 846 -42.78 5.15 -22.25
N LYS A 847 -42.36 6.15 -23.04
CA LYS A 847 -43.25 7.14 -23.67
C LYS A 847 -44.22 6.50 -24.68
N THR A 848 -45.33 5.99 -24.18
CA THR A 848 -46.58 5.83 -24.95
C THR A 848 -47.30 7.19 -25.04
N SER A 849 -48.34 7.28 -25.87
CA SER A 849 -49.19 8.48 -25.99
C SER A 849 -50.00 8.81 -24.73
N GLN A 850 -50.12 7.88 -23.78
CA GLN A 850 -50.85 8.04 -22.51
C GLN A 850 -49.94 8.05 -21.27
N GLY A 851 -48.63 7.87 -21.45
CA GLY A 851 -47.70 7.59 -20.35
C GLY A 851 -47.69 6.12 -19.91
N PHE A 852 -46.68 5.74 -19.14
CA PHE A 852 -46.56 4.36 -18.64
C PHE A 852 -47.42 4.11 -17.40
N PHE A 853 -47.40 5.03 -16.44
CA PHE A 853 -48.22 4.92 -15.24
C PHE A 853 -49.64 5.43 -15.49
N GLN A 854 -50.62 4.78 -14.86
CA GLN A 854 -52.04 5.08 -15.00
C GLN A 854 -52.64 5.44 -13.64
N SER A 855 -53.60 6.36 -13.64
CA SER A 855 -54.29 6.80 -12.41
C SER A 855 -55.06 5.65 -11.78
N VAL A 856 -55.01 5.55 -10.46
CA VAL A 856 -55.69 4.47 -9.71
C VAL A 856 -57.05 4.94 -9.21
N ASP A 857 -58.05 4.06 -9.29
CA ASP A 857 -59.36 4.26 -8.65
C ASP A 857 -59.20 4.21 -7.12
N GLU A 858 -59.71 5.24 -6.41
CA GLU A 858 -59.65 5.31 -4.95
C GLU A 858 -60.24 4.08 -4.25
N ILE A 859 -61.20 3.39 -4.87
CA ILE A 859 -61.79 2.16 -4.33
C ILE A 859 -60.71 1.08 -4.19
N LEU A 860 -59.76 0.99 -5.12
CA LEU A 860 -58.64 0.04 -5.06
C LEU A 860 -57.60 0.43 -4.00
N LEU A 861 -57.42 1.74 -3.75
CA LEU A 861 -56.53 2.24 -2.70
C LEU A 861 -57.13 2.03 -1.29
N LYS A 862 -58.47 2.15 -1.15
CA LYS A 862 -59.20 1.80 0.08
C LYS A 862 -59.11 0.29 0.37
N GLN A 863 -59.35 -0.56 -0.64
CA GLN A 863 -59.14 -2.01 -0.54
C GLN A 863 -57.68 -2.40 -0.20
N LEU A 864 -56.69 -1.61 -0.64
CA LEU A 864 -55.29 -1.85 -0.28
C LEU A 864 -55.03 -1.54 1.20
N ASN A 865 -55.54 -0.43 1.73
CA ASN A 865 -55.48 -0.12 3.16
C ASN A 865 -56.15 -1.24 3.98
N GLU A 866 -57.37 -1.64 3.61
CA GLU A 866 -58.11 -2.73 4.26
C GLU A 866 -57.30 -4.04 4.27
N ASN A 867 -56.65 -4.41 3.16
CA ASN A 867 -55.82 -5.62 3.10
C ASN A 867 -54.54 -5.54 3.96
N ILE A 868 -53.92 -4.36 4.04
CA ILE A 868 -52.71 -4.13 4.88
C ILE A 868 -53.10 -4.16 6.36
N GLU A 869 -54.22 -3.54 6.73
CA GLU A 869 -54.72 -3.53 8.11
C GLU A 869 -55.20 -4.92 8.55
N GLN A 870 -55.85 -5.69 7.66
CA GLN A 870 -56.24 -7.08 7.93
C GLN A 870 -55.05 -8.01 8.19
N GLN A 871 -53.87 -7.79 7.59
CA GLN A 871 -52.67 -8.57 7.91
C GLN A 871 -52.24 -8.42 9.38
N SER A 872 -52.55 -7.30 10.04
CA SER A 872 -52.23 -7.12 11.47
C SER A 872 -52.97 -8.13 12.36
N HIS A 873 -54.23 -8.44 12.01
CA HIS A 873 -55.12 -9.30 12.78
C HIS A 873 -54.85 -10.81 12.63
N HIS A 874 -53.96 -11.22 11.71
CA HIS A 874 -53.58 -12.64 11.56
C HIS A 874 -52.24 -12.99 12.21
N ASN A 875 -51.38 -12.01 12.50
CA ASN A 875 -50.03 -12.24 13.02
C ASN A 875 -49.88 -11.95 14.53
N ILE A 876 -50.85 -11.29 15.17
CA ILE A 876 -50.75 -10.87 16.57
C ILE A 876 -52.07 -11.12 17.30
N ALA A 877 -52.03 -11.95 18.34
CA ALA A 877 -53.13 -12.11 19.28
C ALA A 877 -53.17 -10.93 20.28
N GLU A 878 -54.37 -10.38 20.50
CA GLU A 878 -54.83 -9.73 21.74
C GLU A 878 -54.04 -8.52 22.31
N GLU A 879 -53.41 -7.69 21.47
CA GLU A 879 -52.93 -6.37 21.92
C GLU A 879 -53.29 -5.22 20.94
N SER A 880 -54.34 -4.48 21.28
CA SER A 880 -54.83 -3.28 20.59
C SER A 880 -53.92 -2.06 20.79
N ASN A 881 -53.00 -1.84 19.86
CA ASN A 881 -52.11 -0.67 19.90
C ASN A 881 -51.88 -0.08 18.50
N HIS A 882 -52.38 1.13 18.24
CA HIS A 882 -52.34 1.77 16.90
C HIS A 882 -50.92 1.91 16.31
N LYS A 883 -49.87 1.94 17.15
CA LYS A 883 -48.46 1.94 16.72
C LYS A 883 -48.07 0.73 15.86
N LYS A 884 -48.85 -0.36 15.86
CA LYS A 884 -48.56 -1.58 15.08
C LYS A 884 -48.87 -1.47 13.58
N VAL A 885 -49.56 -0.41 13.12
CA VAL A 885 -49.97 -0.28 11.70
C VAL A 885 -48.91 0.39 10.81
N LEU A 886 -48.14 1.35 11.33
CA LEU A 886 -47.09 2.06 10.56
C LEU A 886 -46.08 1.10 9.88
N PRO A 887 -45.52 0.07 10.55
CA PRO A 887 -44.58 -0.84 9.92
C PRO A 887 -45.19 -1.57 8.70
N LEU A 888 -46.48 -1.90 8.73
CA LEU A 888 -47.16 -2.60 7.63
C LEU A 888 -47.28 -1.69 6.39
N TYR A 889 -47.61 -0.41 6.58
CA TYR A 889 -47.57 0.59 5.49
C TYR A 889 -46.14 0.81 4.97
N GLN A 890 -45.11 0.78 5.84
CA GLN A 890 -43.70 0.89 5.42
C GLN A 890 -43.24 -0.32 4.58
N TYR A 891 -43.54 -1.55 5.02
CA TYR A 891 -43.26 -2.77 4.23
C TYR A 891 -44.00 -2.77 2.89
N ALA A 892 -45.28 -2.36 2.87
CA ALA A 892 -46.06 -2.23 1.64
C ALA A 892 -45.44 -1.18 0.69
N LYS A 893 -45.08 0.01 1.19
CA LYS A 893 -44.40 1.07 0.43
C LYS A 893 -43.12 0.53 -0.22
N GLN A 894 -42.27 -0.11 0.57
CA GLN A 894 -40.97 -0.63 0.12
C GLN A 894 -41.10 -1.82 -0.85
N SER A 895 -42.18 -2.60 -0.78
CA SER A 895 -42.51 -3.62 -1.78
C SER A 895 -42.78 -2.98 -3.15
N VAL A 896 -43.49 -1.85 -3.19
CA VAL A 896 -43.75 -1.07 -4.41
C VAL A 896 -42.50 -0.31 -4.89
N GLU A 897 -41.59 0.04 -3.99
CA GLU A 897 -40.28 0.61 -4.35
C GLU A 897 -39.39 -0.39 -5.09
N GLN A 898 -39.22 -1.61 -4.56
CA GLN A 898 -38.51 -2.71 -5.23
C GLN A 898 -39.12 -2.98 -6.62
N LEU A 899 -40.45 -2.94 -6.73
CA LEU A 899 -41.15 -2.99 -8.02
C LEU A 899 -40.73 -1.84 -8.95
N ILE A 900 -40.88 -0.58 -8.54
CA ILE A 900 -40.56 0.61 -9.34
C ILE A 900 -39.09 0.59 -9.80
N VAL A 901 -38.16 0.25 -8.90
CA VAL A 901 -36.73 0.09 -9.21
C VAL A 901 -36.53 -1.00 -10.27
N ALA A 902 -37.20 -2.16 -10.16
CA ALA A 902 -37.16 -3.20 -11.18
C ALA A 902 -37.76 -2.76 -12.54
N LEU A 903 -38.86 -1.99 -12.55
CA LEU A 903 -39.42 -1.41 -13.78
C LEU A 903 -38.42 -0.46 -14.47
N SER A 904 -37.62 0.27 -13.68
CA SER A 904 -36.55 1.13 -14.20
C SER A 904 -35.44 0.33 -14.89
N ARG A 905 -35.11 -0.86 -14.37
CA ARG A 905 -34.09 -1.78 -14.91
C ARG A 905 -34.58 -2.50 -16.18
N HIS A 906 -35.68 -3.25 -16.09
CA HIS A 906 -36.09 -4.20 -17.13
C HIS A 906 -36.87 -3.56 -18.31
N LYS A 907 -37.05 -4.30 -19.41
CA LYS A 907 -38.10 -4.00 -20.40
C LYS A 907 -39.30 -4.90 -20.08
N ILE A 908 -40.41 -4.27 -19.69
CA ILE A 908 -41.64 -4.98 -19.31
C ILE A 908 -42.36 -5.41 -20.59
N ALA A 909 -42.78 -6.69 -20.67
CA ALA A 909 -43.39 -7.26 -21.87
C ALA A 909 -44.88 -6.89 -22.06
N SER A 910 -45.60 -6.61 -20.96
CA SER A 910 -46.99 -6.15 -20.98
C SER A 910 -47.27 -5.21 -19.81
N SER A 911 -48.03 -4.14 -20.06
CA SER A 911 -48.54 -3.23 -19.03
C SER A 911 -49.65 -3.86 -18.18
N GLN A 912 -50.31 -4.92 -18.65
CA GLN A 912 -51.45 -5.56 -17.99
C GLN A 912 -51.07 -6.63 -16.94
N LEU A 913 -49.80 -6.69 -16.52
CA LEU A 913 -49.36 -7.59 -15.45
C LEU A 913 -49.94 -7.13 -14.10
N GLN A 914 -50.45 -8.07 -13.30
CA GLN A 914 -50.91 -7.79 -11.94
C GLN A 914 -49.71 -7.50 -11.02
N MET A 915 -49.86 -6.53 -10.12
CA MET A 915 -48.77 -6.06 -9.26
C MET A 915 -48.27 -7.15 -8.30
N GLY A 916 -49.18 -7.77 -7.55
CA GLY A 916 -48.83 -8.84 -6.61
C GLY A 916 -48.28 -10.09 -7.29
N GLU A 917 -48.74 -10.42 -8.50
CA GLU A 917 -48.17 -11.52 -9.31
C GLU A 917 -46.74 -11.20 -9.77
N PHE A 918 -46.47 -9.95 -10.16
CA PHE A 918 -45.11 -9.52 -10.52
C PHE A 918 -44.16 -9.57 -9.31
N MET A 919 -44.60 -9.09 -8.15
CA MET A 919 -43.85 -9.16 -6.89
C MET A 919 -43.54 -10.62 -6.50
N GLU A 920 -44.53 -11.51 -6.55
CA GLU A 920 -44.36 -12.95 -6.25
C GLU A 920 -43.43 -13.65 -7.25
N LYS A 921 -43.71 -13.54 -8.56
CA LYS A 921 -43.06 -14.39 -9.59
C LYS A 921 -41.77 -13.80 -10.15
N THR A 922 -41.65 -12.47 -10.24
CA THR A 922 -40.49 -11.79 -10.84
C THR A 922 -39.51 -11.30 -9.79
N LEU A 923 -40.00 -10.64 -8.72
CA LEU A 923 -39.14 -10.13 -7.64
C LEU A 923 -38.84 -11.19 -6.57
N ARG A 924 -39.73 -12.16 -6.39
CA ARG A 924 -39.67 -13.20 -5.33
C ARG A 924 -39.66 -12.60 -3.92
N LEU A 925 -40.51 -11.58 -3.70
CA LEU A 925 -40.73 -11.02 -2.36
C LEU A 925 -41.35 -12.08 -1.43
N SER A 926 -41.27 -11.87 -0.12
CA SER A 926 -41.95 -12.71 0.86
C SER A 926 -43.48 -12.60 0.74
N GLN A 927 -44.21 -13.62 1.22
CA GLN A 927 -45.67 -13.61 1.18
C GLN A 927 -46.28 -12.37 1.85
N SER A 928 -45.71 -11.96 2.99
CA SER A 928 -46.08 -10.73 3.70
C SER A 928 -46.00 -9.47 2.82
N GLU A 929 -44.99 -9.37 1.95
CA GLU A 929 -44.76 -8.21 1.07
C GLU A 929 -45.74 -8.18 -0.13
N TYR A 930 -45.98 -9.31 -0.80
CA TYR A 930 -46.80 -9.31 -2.03
C TYR A 930 -48.30 -9.57 -1.82
N GLU A 931 -48.71 -10.20 -0.72
CA GLU A 931 -50.11 -10.64 -0.53
C GLU A 931 -51.15 -9.50 -0.54
N PRO A 932 -50.91 -8.30 0.06
CA PRO A 932 -51.88 -7.20 0.03
C PRO A 932 -52.23 -6.74 -1.39
N PHE A 933 -51.22 -6.76 -2.27
CA PHE A 933 -51.36 -6.40 -3.68
C PHE A 933 -51.98 -7.55 -4.49
N LYS A 934 -51.62 -8.80 -4.18
CA LYS A 934 -52.12 -10.00 -4.89
C LYS A 934 -53.62 -10.25 -4.65
N LYS A 935 -54.16 -9.83 -3.50
CA LYS A 935 -55.61 -9.85 -3.22
C LYS A 935 -56.42 -8.92 -4.13
N ILE A 936 -55.80 -7.90 -4.73
CA ILE A 936 -56.48 -6.90 -5.58
C ILE A 936 -56.15 -7.16 -7.06
N SER A 937 -56.88 -8.10 -7.67
CA SER A 937 -56.65 -8.55 -9.05
C SER A 937 -56.76 -7.46 -10.15
N LYS A 938 -57.33 -6.29 -9.82
CA LYS A 938 -57.40 -5.11 -10.69
C LYS A 938 -56.17 -4.19 -10.59
N LEU A 939 -55.26 -4.45 -9.66
CA LEU A 939 -54.14 -3.54 -9.34
C LEU A 939 -52.91 -3.93 -10.18
N LEU A 940 -52.66 -3.17 -11.24
CA LEU A 940 -51.68 -3.48 -12.29
C LEU A 940 -50.30 -2.88 -12.01
N VAL A 941 -49.27 -3.36 -12.70
CA VAL A 941 -47.91 -2.79 -12.65
C VAL A 941 -47.87 -1.31 -13.11
N THR A 942 -48.79 -0.88 -13.98
CA THR A 942 -48.96 0.55 -14.34
C THR A 942 -49.50 1.42 -13.20
N HIS A 943 -50.02 0.84 -12.12
CA HIS A 943 -50.55 1.58 -10.98
C HIS A 943 -49.47 1.93 -9.94
N ALA A 944 -48.24 1.40 -10.08
CA ALA A 944 -47.19 1.47 -9.06
C ALA A 944 -46.86 2.90 -8.59
N SER A 945 -46.87 3.89 -9.49
CA SER A 945 -46.62 5.30 -9.13
C SER A 945 -47.64 5.83 -8.13
N ASP A 946 -48.93 5.75 -8.45
CA ASP A 946 -50.01 6.26 -7.60
C ASP A 946 -50.16 5.45 -6.30
N VAL A 947 -49.99 4.12 -6.37
CA VAL A 947 -49.96 3.26 -5.18
C VAL A 947 -48.79 3.64 -4.26
N TRP A 948 -47.61 3.95 -4.80
CA TRP A 948 -46.47 4.40 -4.02
C TRP A 948 -46.72 5.77 -3.36
N PHE A 949 -47.24 6.75 -4.09
CA PHE A 949 -47.61 8.06 -3.52
C PHE A 949 -48.67 7.93 -2.42
N HIS A 950 -49.65 7.04 -2.60
CA HIS A 950 -50.66 6.74 -1.58
C HIS A 950 -50.03 6.10 -0.34
N LEU A 951 -49.18 5.08 -0.49
CA LEU A 951 -48.52 4.41 0.64
C LEU A 951 -47.50 5.32 1.35
N GLU A 952 -46.79 6.20 0.63
CA GLU A 952 -45.97 7.26 1.22
C GLU A 952 -46.85 8.21 2.05
N ALA A 953 -47.98 8.66 1.52
CA ALA A 953 -48.90 9.52 2.25
C ALA A 953 -49.56 8.82 3.46
N MET A 954 -49.82 7.52 3.39
CA MET A 954 -50.30 6.73 4.54
C MET A 954 -49.20 6.60 5.60
N CYS A 955 -47.96 6.24 5.23
CA CYS A 955 -46.83 6.20 6.18
C CYS A 955 -46.69 7.54 6.92
N ILE A 956 -46.69 8.66 6.19
CA ILE A 956 -46.51 10.01 6.74
C ILE A 956 -47.68 10.42 7.66
N LYS A 957 -48.90 9.89 7.44
CA LYS A 957 -50.05 10.11 8.33
C LYS A 957 -50.08 9.20 9.55
N THR A 958 -49.64 7.95 9.42
CA THR A 958 -49.63 6.96 10.51
C THR A 958 -48.41 7.10 11.43
N ASP A 959 -47.34 7.76 10.98
CA ASP A 959 -46.18 8.12 11.80
C ASP A 959 -46.54 9.29 12.74
N SER A 960 -46.88 8.92 13.98
CA SER A 960 -47.79 9.67 14.85
C SER A 960 -47.39 11.13 15.09
N ASN A 961 -48.25 12.06 14.66
CA ASN A 961 -48.28 13.49 15.01
C ASN A 961 -47.00 14.31 14.74
N LEU A 962 -46.01 13.76 14.01
CA LEU A 962 -44.74 14.45 13.77
C LEU A 962 -44.53 14.94 12.33
N TRP A 963 -45.36 14.55 11.37
CA TRP A 963 -45.11 14.96 9.97
C TRP A 963 -45.18 16.47 9.75
N TYR A 964 -46.04 17.17 10.49
CA TYR A 964 -46.15 18.64 10.46
C TYR A 964 -45.17 19.35 11.42
N THR A 965 -44.31 18.61 12.12
CA THR A 965 -43.20 19.19 12.87
C THR A 965 -41.97 19.32 11.98
N VAL A 966 -41.03 20.21 12.35
CA VAL A 966 -39.76 20.27 11.63
C VAL A 966 -39.03 18.94 11.86
N PRO A 967 -38.47 18.31 10.82
CA PRO A 967 -37.52 17.21 10.97
C PRO A 967 -36.39 17.59 11.94
N THR A 968 -35.78 16.61 12.60
CA THR A 968 -34.70 16.86 13.61
C THR A 968 -33.32 17.04 12.99
N SER A 969 -33.16 16.76 11.70
CA SER A 969 -31.89 16.81 10.95
C SER A 969 -31.47 18.14 10.29
N PRO A 970 -32.32 19.15 9.98
CA PRO A 970 -31.86 20.40 9.37
C PRO A 970 -31.05 21.22 10.39
N ASN A 971 -30.01 21.90 9.92
CA ASN A 971 -29.17 22.72 10.80
C ASN A 971 -30.02 23.80 11.50
N LYS A 972 -29.69 24.13 12.76
CA LYS A 972 -30.44 25.07 13.62
C LYS A 972 -30.60 26.45 12.98
N PHE A 973 -29.69 26.86 12.10
CA PHE A 973 -29.80 28.09 11.32
C PHE A 973 -31.11 28.20 10.54
N TYR A 974 -31.61 27.12 9.92
CA TYR A 974 -32.83 27.15 9.09
C TYR A 974 -34.14 27.11 9.91
N ASN A 975 -34.07 27.39 11.22
CA ASN A 975 -35.18 27.34 12.15
C ASN A 975 -35.42 28.67 12.87
N GLU A 976 -35.02 29.80 12.26
CA GLU A 976 -35.37 31.11 12.80
C GLU A 976 -36.89 31.34 12.79
N LYS A 977 -37.38 32.05 13.81
CA LYS A 977 -38.82 32.34 13.98
C LYS A 977 -39.30 33.25 12.86
N LEU A 978 -40.45 32.92 12.28
CA LEU A 978 -41.04 33.76 11.24
C LEU A 978 -41.44 35.14 11.78
N PRO A 979 -41.23 36.21 10.99
CA PRO A 979 -41.96 37.45 11.18
C PRO A 979 -43.48 37.20 11.11
N GLN A 980 -44.24 37.80 12.02
CA GLN A 980 -45.69 37.60 12.11
C GLN A 980 -46.42 37.89 10.78
N THR A 981 -45.96 38.89 10.02
CA THR A 981 -46.47 39.21 8.68
C THR A 981 -46.30 38.06 7.69
N SER A 982 -45.15 37.37 7.73
CA SER A 982 -44.91 36.17 6.89
C SER A 982 -45.77 34.98 7.34
N GLN A 983 -46.06 34.87 8.64
CA GLN A 983 -46.96 33.85 9.18
C GLN A 983 -48.41 34.06 8.69
N GLU A 984 -48.89 35.30 8.70
CA GLU A 984 -50.21 35.68 8.17
C GLU A 984 -50.31 35.47 6.64
N GLU A 985 -49.28 35.87 5.89
CA GLU A 985 -49.19 35.64 4.44
C GLU A 985 -49.21 34.14 4.07
N LEU A 986 -48.52 33.27 4.84
CA LEU A 986 -48.55 31.82 4.64
C LEU A 986 -49.91 31.17 4.99
N ARG A 987 -50.58 31.65 6.04
CA ARG A 987 -51.93 31.21 6.41
C ARG A 987 -52.94 31.54 5.31
N GLN A 988 -52.84 32.72 4.72
CA GLN A 988 -53.66 33.12 3.57
C GLN A 988 -53.37 32.26 2.33
N PHE A 989 -52.10 31.94 2.05
CA PHE A 989 -51.71 31.08 0.94
C PHE A 989 -52.36 29.68 1.02
N ILE A 990 -52.33 29.00 2.17
CA ILE A 990 -52.85 27.62 2.30
C ILE A 990 -54.38 27.53 2.32
N THR A 991 -55.04 28.54 2.91
CA THR A 991 -56.50 28.61 2.95
C THR A 991 -57.09 28.93 1.57
N THR A 992 -56.45 29.81 0.79
CA THR A 992 -56.95 30.23 -0.53
C THR A 992 -56.55 29.33 -1.70
N TYR A 993 -55.49 28.52 -1.58
CA TYR A 993 -54.99 27.73 -2.71
C TYR A 993 -55.85 26.45 -2.95
N PRO A 994 -56.48 26.29 -4.13
CA PRO A 994 -57.56 25.31 -4.32
C PRO A 994 -57.10 23.86 -4.54
N LYS A 995 -55.88 23.63 -5.05
CA LYS A 995 -55.39 22.28 -5.36
C LYS A 995 -54.69 21.66 -4.13
N LYS A 996 -55.44 21.14 -3.16
CA LYS A 996 -54.89 20.52 -1.93
C LYS A 996 -53.86 19.40 -2.23
N ARG A 997 -54.02 18.59 -3.30
CA ARG A 997 -53.01 17.58 -3.74
C ARG A 997 -51.65 18.20 -4.09
N VAL A 998 -51.63 19.40 -4.66
CA VAL A 998 -50.39 20.11 -5.05
C VAL A 998 -49.73 20.78 -3.84
N LEU A 999 -50.51 21.28 -2.87
CA LEU A 999 -49.98 21.70 -1.56
C LEU A 999 -49.35 20.53 -0.79
N TRP A 1000 -49.98 19.35 -0.79
CA TRP A 1000 -49.41 18.17 -0.16
C TRP A 1000 -48.05 17.78 -0.76
N GLU A 1001 -47.95 17.64 -2.09
CA GLU A 1001 -46.68 17.31 -2.75
C GLU A 1001 -45.62 18.41 -2.51
N LEU A 1002 -46.01 19.70 -2.51
CA LEU A 1002 -45.11 20.80 -2.11
C LEU A 1002 -44.58 20.61 -0.68
N LEU A 1003 -45.44 20.30 0.29
CA LEU A 1003 -45.04 20.07 1.67
C LEU A 1003 -44.08 18.87 1.81
N ILE A 1004 -44.32 17.76 1.11
CA ILE A 1004 -43.41 16.60 1.17
C ILE A 1004 -42.04 16.94 0.57
N GLN A 1005 -42.01 17.71 -0.53
CA GLN A 1005 -40.77 18.16 -1.18
C GLN A 1005 -40.00 19.17 -0.32
N TRP A 1006 -40.70 20.05 0.38
CA TRP A 1006 -40.13 21.01 1.34
C TRP A 1006 -39.56 20.29 2.57
N ARG A 1007 -40.29 19.33 3.15
CA ARG A 1007 -39.79 18.46 4.22
C ARG A 1007 -38.50 17.76 3.81
N ARG A 1008 -38.47 17.22 2.59
CA ARG A 1008 -37.28 16.58 2.02
C ARG A 1008 -36.10 17.54 1.82
N LEU A 1009 -36.36 18.78 1.39
CA LEU A 1009 -35.32 19.81 1.25
C LEU A 1009 -34.62 20.05 2.60
N LEU A 1010 -35.40 20.11 3.69
CA LEU A 1010 -34.91 20.20 5.06
C LEU A 1010 -34.11 18.95 5.46
N GLU A 1011 -34.66 17.76 5.23
CA GLU A 1011 -34.03 16.48 5.60
C GLU A 1011 -32.75 16.15 4.81
N THR A 1012 -32.53 16.73 3.62
CA THR A 1012 -31.44 16.33 2.71
C THR A 1012 -30.43 17.43 2.37
N LYS A 1013 -30.83 18.56 1.76
CA LYS A 1013 -29.88 19.63 1.42
C LYS A 1013 -29.49 20.45 2.65
N LEU A 1014 -30.48 20.81 3.48
CA LEU A 1014 -30.31 21.74 4.60
C LEU A 1014 -29.93 21.06 5.94
N SER A 1015 -29.87 19.73 5.96
CA SER A 1015 -29.26 18.94 7.04
C SER A 1015 -27.74 18.79 6.86
N ARG A 1016 -27.28 18.67 5.62
CA ARG A 1016 -25.90 18.31 5.28
C ARG A 1016 -24.96 19.49 5.04
N LEU A 1017 -25.50 20.67 4.67
CA LEU A 1017 -24.69 21.83 4.29
C LEU A 1017 -25.14 23.10 5.02
N PRO A 1018 -24.24 23.81 5.72
CA PRO A 1018 -24.46 25.18 6.15
C PRO A 1018 -24.19 26.12 4.96
N TYR A 1019 -25.25 26.61 4.33
CA TYR A 1019 -25.21 27.58 3.23
C TYR A 1019 -25.05 29.00 3.81
N GLU A 1020 -23.99 29.25 4.57
CA GLU A 1020 -23.83 30.45 5.40
C GLU A 1020 -23.90 31.77 4.60
N ASN A 1021 -23.45 31.74 3.34
CA ASN A 1021 -23.50 32.88 2.43
C ASN A 1021 -24.88 33.11 1.78
N ASP A 1022 -25.77 32.10 1.76
CA ASP A 1022 -27.05 32.16 1.04
C ASP A 1022 -28.26 32.38 1.95
N ILE A 1023 -28.05 32.55 3.26
CA ILE A 1023 -29.08 32.57 4.31
C ILE A 1023 -30.24 33.56 4.03
N GLU A 1024 -29.93 34.71 3.43
CA GLU A 1024 -30.89 35.76 3.07
C GLU A 1024 -31.64 35.50 1.75
N THR A 1025 -31.34 34.42 1.03
CA THR A 1025 -31.97 34.12 -0.26
C THR A 1025 -33.43 33.70 -0.09
N PRO A 1026 -34.39 34.17 -0.92
CA PRO A 1026 -35.77 33.71 -0.87
C PRO A 1026 -35.90 32.18 -1.06
N LEU A 1027 -36.53 31.51 -0.10
CA LEU A 1027 -36.70 30.06 -0.05
C LEU A 1027 -37.36 29.47 -1.30
N LYS A 1028 -38.22 30.27 -1.97
CA LYS A 1028 -38.82 29.89 -3.25
C LYS A 1028 -37.79 29.51 -4.32
N VAL A 1029 -36.57 30.05 -4.29
CA VAL A 1029 -35.49 29.67 -5.22
C VAL A 1029 -35.06 28.22 -5.01
N TYR A 1030 -34.82 27.82 -3.75
CA TYR A 1030 -34.40 26.45 -3.41
C TYR A 1030 -35.54 25.43 -3.60
N LEU A 1031 -36.79 25.83 -3.34
CA LEU A 1031 -37.97 25.01 -3.64
C LEU A 1031 -38.21 24.89 -5.15
N GLU A 1032 -38.03 25.96 -5.93
CA GLU A 1032 -38.12 25.87 -7.39
C GLU A 1032 -37.06 24.95 -7.98
N ASP A 1033 -35.81 24.94 -7.50
CA ASP A 1033 -34.79 23.96 -7.94
C ASP A 1033 -35.15 22.52 -7.56
N ALA A 1034 -35.54 22.29 -6.29
CA ALA A 1034 -35.87 20.95 -5.80
C ALA A 1034 -37.06 20.31 -6.56
N LEU A 1035 -38.05 21.11 -6.93
CA LEU A 1035 -39.26 20.65 -7.60
C LEU A 1035 -39.04 20.29 -9.08
N LYS A 1036 -39.67 19.20 -9.50
CA LYS A 1036 -39.66 18.73 -10.91
C LYS A 1036 -41.03 18.80 -11.57
N ASP A 1037 -42.11 18.83 -10.78
CA ASP A 1037 -43.46 19.05 -11.28
C ASP A 1037 -43.72 20.53 -11.58
N LYS A 1038 -44.53 20.80 -12.63
CA LYS A 1038 -44.83 22.16 -13.05
C LYS A 1038 -45.90 22.82 -12.16
N GLU A 1039 -46.93 22.09 -11.75
CA GLU A 1039 -47.97 22.66 -10.89
C GLU A 1039 -47.41 23.00 -9.50
N CYS A 1040 -46.48 22.19 -8.98
CA CYS A 1040 -45.75 22.50 -7.75
C CYS A 1040 -44.86 23.75 -7.91
N LYS A 1041 -44.15 23.95 -9.03
CA LYS A 1041 -43.42 25.21 -9.29
C LYS A 1041 -44.37 26.40 -9.38
N ASP A 1042 -45.49 26.26 -10.09
CA ASP A 1042 -46.51 27.30 -10.22
C ASP A 1042 -47.33 27.52 -8.91
N CYS A 1043 -47.16 26.64 -7.91
CA CYS A 1043 -47.56 26.82 -6.52
C CYS A 1043 -46.51 27.64 -5.74
N VAL A 1044 -45.22 27.28 -5.85
CA VAL A 1044 -44.10 27.98 -5.18
C VAL A 1044 -43.96 29.43 -5.61
N LYS A 1045 -44.28 29.78 -6.86
CA LYS A 1045 -44.35 31.18 -7.33
C LYS A 1045 -45.37 32.05 -6.59
N LYS A 1046 -46.24 31.46 -5.77
CA LYS A 1046 -47.23 32.14 -4.93
C LYS A 1046 -46.88 32.09 -3.43
N LEU A 1047 -45.75 31.50 -3.05
CA LEU A 1047 -45.20 31.66 -1.70
C LEU A 1047 -44.70 33.10 -1.51
N PRO A 1048 -44.73 33.65 -0.28
CA PRO A 1048 -44.29 35.02 -0.02
C PRO A 1048 -42.82 35.26 -0.36
N ASP A 1049 -42.54 36.31 -1.13
CA ASP A 1049 -41.18 36.71 -1.54
C ASP A 1049 -40.24 37.03 -0.36
N LYS A 1050 -40.82 37.44 0.78
CA LYS A 1050 -40.10 37.75 2.03
C LYS A 1050 -39.62 36.50 2.78
N LEU A 1051 -40.01 35.31 2.35
CA LEU A 1051 -39.72 34.06 3.05
C LEU A 1051 -38.30 33.59 2.77
N LEU A 1052 -37.33 34.05 3.57
CA LEU A 1052 -35.90 33.75 3.39
C LEU A 1052 -35.55 32.31 3.82
N LEU A 1053 -34.43 31.79 3.32
CA LEU A 1053 -33.93 30.43 3.59
C LEU A 1053 -33.76 30.13 5.10
N ILE A 1054 -33.36 31.13 5.90
CA ILE A 1054 -33.23 31.01 7.37
C ILE A 1054 -34.53 30.59 8.09
N HIS A 1055 -35.69 30.87 7.48
CA HIS A 1055 -37.01 30.54 8.05
C HIS A 1055 -37.52 29.16 7.62
N ALA A 1056 -36.78 28.39 6.82
CA ALA A 1056 -37.33 27.27 6.04
C ALA A 1056 -38.01 26.17 6.86
N GLY A 1057 -37.47 25.83 8.03
CA GLY A 1057 -38.04 24.82 8.94
C GLY A 1057 -39.26 25.35 9.70
N ALA A 1058 -39.16 26.54 10.28
CA ALA A 1058 -40.27 27.17 10.99
C ALA A 1058 -41.47 27.46 10.06
N ALA A 1059 -41.22 27.87 8.82
CA ALA A 1059 -42.22 28.08 7.79
C ALA A 1059 -42.87 26.77 7.34
N TYR A 1060 -42.06 25.72 7.16
CA TYR A 1060 -42.57 24.37 6.87
C TYR A 1060 -43.56 23.91 7.95
N LYS A 1061 -43.19 24.04 9.23
CA LYS A 1061 -44.03 23.65 10.37
C LYS A 1061 -45.39 24.36 10.34
N GLU A 1062 -45.38 25.69 10.21
CA GLU A 1062 -46.61 26.47 10.15
C GLU A 1062 -47.49 26.04 8.98
N CYS A 1063 -46.88 25.87 7.80
CA CYS A 1063 -47.59 25.45 6.60
C CYS A 1063 -48.19 24.05 6.71
N ALA A 1064 -47.43 23.08 7.24
CA ALA A 1064 -47.89 21.71 7.41
C ALA A 1064 -49.00 21.60 8.46
N MET A 1065 -48.91 22.36 9.56
CA MET A 1065 -49.92 22.41 10.62
C MET A 1065 -51.24 23.00 10.11
N MET A 1066 -51.20 24.15 9.43
CA MET A 1066 -52.39 24.77 8.82
C MET A 1066 -53.04 23.86 7.75
N PHE A 1067 -52.24 23.12 6.98
CA PHE A 1067 -52.75 22.14 6.02
C PHE A 1067 -53.45 20.96 6.73
N TYR A 1068 -52.85 20.44 7.81
CA TYR A 1068 -53.41 19.37 8.64
C TYR A 1068 -54.78 19.77 9.21
N GLU A 1069 -54.85 20.88 9.93
CA GLU A 1069 -56.08 21.43 10.55
C GLU A 1069 -57.21 21.59 9.52
N THR A 1070 -56.89 22.17 8.35
CA THR A 1070 -57.87 22.30 7.25
C THR A 1070 -58.38 20.93 6.81
N SER A 1071 -57.48 19.97 6.58
CA SER A 1071 -57.84 18.63 6.10
C SER A 1071 -58.63 17.80 7.13
N GLU A 1072 -58.39 17.97 8.44
CA GLU A 1072 -59.23 17.34 9.46
C GLU A 1072 -60.62 17.95 9.51
N SER A 1073 -60.76 19.27 9.39
CA SER A 1073 -62.08 19.91 9.36
C SER A 1073 -62.94 19.44 8.17
N GLU A 1074 -62.33 19.30 6.99
CA GLU A 1074 -62.97 18.74 5.79
C GLU A 1074 -63.43 17.29 6.03
N ASN A 1075 -62.55 16.42 6.53
CA ASN A 1075 -62.87 15.02 6.82
C ASN A 1075 -63.96 14.85 7.91
N ASN A 1076 -63.89 15.64 8.98
CA ASN A 1076 -64.88 15.60 10.07
C ASN A 1076 -66.24 16.14 9.61
N SER A 1077 -66.28 17.19 8.77
CA SER A 1077 -67.53 17.66 8.17
C SER A 1077 -68.19 16.58 7.29
N SER A 1078 -67.42 15.88 6.46
CA SER A 1078 -67.95 14.81 5.60
C SER A 1078 -68.47 13.60 6.37
N LYS A 1079 -67.89 13.27 7.53
CA LYS A 1079 -68.38 12.22 8.45
C LYS A 1079 -69.64 12.61 9.23
N VAL A 1080 -70.00 13.89 9.28
CA VAL A 1080 -71.23 14.39 9.94
C VAL A 1080 -72.40 14.49 8.94
N PHE A 1081 -72.11 14.43 7.63
CA PHE A 1081 -73.10 14.38 6.55
C PHE A 1081 -73.33 12.97 5.97
N SER A 1082 -72.73 11.93 6.56
CA SER A 1082 -72.83 10.51 6.14
C SER A 1082 -73.46 9.64 7.22
#